data_AF-A0A6B2KZ10-F1
#
_entry.id   AF-A0A6B2KZ10-F1
#
_cell.length_a   1.000
_cell.length_b   1.000
_cell.length_c   1.000
_cell.angle_alpha   90.00
_cell.angle_beta   90.00
_cell.angle_gamma   90.00
#
_symmetry.space_group_name_H-M   'P 1'
#
loop_
_entity.id
_entity.type
_entity.pdbx_description
1 polymer ?
#
loop_
_entity_poly.entity_id
_entity_poly.type
_entity_poly.pdbx_seq_one_letter_code
_entity_poly.pdbx_strand_id
1 'polypeptide(L)'
;MLDFKEKYEKKVPITMVTAYDYTSARFADQVGIDSLLVGDSFAMVMNGNESTSTATVDEVIYHCKAVTRGAPSSFVVADMPFGSYEICSDDAVKNAIRLIKEGNAHAVKLEGGKRMASRVKAIVDAGIPVMGHIGLTPQSLNALGGFKVQGKTAEAAVELLKDAYTLQESGCFAMVIESVPARITDYITKNLRVPTIGIGGGKFASGQILVWHDMFGLFQDFTPKFCKQYGNLGKVITEGLQKYKEEVEAREFPAKEHSYIIKNEEWDKFAQILKISPDKAPAVPAAPPPAVPVAPLPAVPAAESGGEAGRAGEGERKAEGVREKAERKEQVDLKGRRKKKVLILGGGSMGSLVASQVMANNENVNSPFHCDVWVLSTWDEHVKQIRSKGLTVEDLNGEERVLRGINAVVDPKDVVGDGVLPDVIIVLVKSPYTAKAAERIKEIFNSNPNSQELITIITLQNGIGNLEILQTGLEEFKQLKLKFVHGVTDQAALITSPGKVRHTGQGCTTIAGDTKNEEDRVLGDILNHGGMRTTLHPDVSSVAWGKLVLNAAINPITALLGVENGKLVDGTNSRARSMLIKALMEAVQVAEARGVVLPYSDPIQKVESVAELTAKNKSSMLVDLQRGEPTEIDSINGVIVDEGTKLGIDVAMNRFLLKNIKNCVEAQKTIY
;
A
#
# COMPACT_ATOMS: atom_id res chain seq x y z
N MET A 1 24.17 -6.89 20.61
CA MET A 1 23.70 -8.29 20.67
C MET A 1 24.37 -9.10 21.78
N LEU A 2 25.64 -8.85 22.13
CA LEU A 2 26.33 -9.52 23.24
C LEU A 2 25.56 -9.41 24.59
N ASP A 3 24.79 -8.34 24.83
CA ASP A 3 24.10 -8.12 26.10
C ASP A 3 22.82 -8.95 26.33
N PHE A 4 21.94 -9.14 25.32
CA PHE A 4 20.66 -9.87 25.50
C PHE A 4 20.86 -11.34 25.91
N LYS A 5 21.73 -12.04 25.18
CA LYS A 5 22.02 -13.45 25.43
C LYS A 5 22.75 -13.63 26.76
N GLU A 6 23.73 -12.76 27.04
CA GLU A 6 24.48 -12.80 28.28
C GLU A 6 23.58 -12.56 29.51
N LYS A 7 22.69 -11.56 29.44
CA LYS A 7 21.69 -11.31 30.49
C LYS A 7 20.73 -12.48 30.67
N TYR A 8 20.26 -13.07 29.56
CA TYR A 8 19.40 -14.24 29.61
C TYR A 8 20.09 -15.43 30.32
N GLU A 9 21.33 -15.76 29.94
CA GLU A 9 22.11 -16.84 30.54
C GLU A 9 22.41 -16.59 32.03
N LYS A 10 22.70 -15.33 32.39
CA LYS A 10 22.93 -14.90 33.79
C LYS A 10 21.64 -14.68 34.58
N LYS A 11 20.46 -14.82 33.96
CA LYS A 11 19.14 -14.54 34.55
C LYS A 11 19.01 -13.12 35.10
N VAL A 12 19.68 -12.16 34.47
CA VAL A 12 19.52 -10.72 34.74
C VAL A 12 18.34 -10.23 33.91
N PRO A 13 17.32 -9.60 34.50
CA PRO A 13 16.17 -9.10 33.74
C PRO A 13 16.56 -8.05 32.71
N ILE A 14 16.00 -8.14 31.50
CA ILE A 14 16.21 -7.18 30.43
C ILE A 14 15.18 -6.04 30.55
N THR A 15 15.66 -4.80 30.54
CA THR A 15 14.83 -3.60 30.59
C THR A 15 14.62 -3.05 29.18
N MET A 16 13.36 -2.83 28.81
CA MET A 16 13.01 -2.29 27.50
C MET A 16 11.91 -1.23 27.63
N VAL A 17 11.97 -0.19 26.80
CA VAL A 17 10.93 0.85 26.72
C VAL A 17 10.80 1.32 25.27
N THR A 18 9.61 1.78 24.88
CA THR A 18 9.50 2.44 23.57
C THR A 18 10.16 3.82 23.59
N ALA A 19 10.65 4.28 22.44
CA ALA A 19 11.11 5.64 22.24
C ALA A 19 10.88 6.04 20.77
N TYR A 20 10.56 7.31 20.53
CA TYR A 20 10.21 7.79 19.18
C TYR A 20 10.96 9.08 18.80
N ASP A 21 11.67 9.71 19.73
CA ASP A 21 12.39 10.95 19.48
C ASP A 21 13.76 10.95 20.19
N TYR A 22 14.55 11.96 19.87
CA TYR A 22 15.89 12.11 20.43
C TYR A 22 15.88 12.25 21.96
N THR A 23 14.96 13.04 22.51
CA THR A 23 14.97 13.38 23.94
C THR A 23 14.51 12.22 24.82
N SER A 24 13.43 11.52 24.43
CA SER A 24 12.99 10.30 25.14
C SER A 24 14.09 9.23 25.11
N ALA A 25 14.72 9.02 23.95
CA ALA A 25 15.85 8.10 23.82
C ALA A 25 17.05 8.51 24.68
N ARG A 26 17.39 9.81 24.76
CA ARG A 26 18.48 10.30 25.63
C ARG A 26 18.23 10.00 27.09
N PHE A 27 17.01 10.21 27.58
CA PHE A 27 16.69 9.93 28.98
C PHE A 27 16.76 8.43 29.30
N ALA A 28 16.28 7.58 28.39
CA ALA A 28 16.34 6.14 28.56
C ALA A 28 17.79 5.61 28.52
N ASP A 29 18.64 6.12 27.62
CA ASP A 29 20.05 5.75 27.52
C ASP A 29 20.85 6.19 28.77
N GLN A 30 20.58 7.40 29.28
CA GLN A 30 21.24 7.95 30.48
C GLN A 30 21.09 7.09 31.73
N VAL A 31 19.94 6.44 31.89
CA VAL A 31 19.67 5.55 33.04
C VAL A 31 20.02 4.09 32.77
N GLY A 32 20.57 3.80 31.58
CA GLY A 32 21.01 2.47 31.19
C GLY A 32 19.88 1.49 30.88
N ILE A 33 18.80 1.93 30.22
CA ILE A 33 17.82 1.00 29.66
C ILE A 33 18.50 0.15 28.56
N ASP A 34 18.33 -1.16 28.64
CA ASP A 34 19.07 -2.10 27.79
C ASP A 34 18.66 -2.02 26.32
N SER A 35 17.36 -1.84 26.08
CA SER A 35 16.80 -1.80 24.74
C SER A 35 15.72 -0.76 24.56
N LEU A 36 15.75 -0.08 23.43
CA LEU A 36 14.67 0.81 22.99
C LEU A 36 13.92 0.19 21.82
N LEU A 37 12.60 0.28 21.84
CA LEU A 37 11.74 -0.11 20.73
C LEU A 37 11.21 1.13 20.02
N VAL A 38 11.54 1.28 18.74
CA VAL A 38 10.81 2.18 17.84
C VAL A 38 9.62 1.40 17.30
N GLY A 39 8.56 1.36 18.10
CA GLY A 39 7.35 0.58 17.83
C GLY A 39 6.34 1.36 16.98
N ASP A 40 5.55 0.66 16.17
CA ASP A 40 4.47 1.24 15.34
C ASP A 40 3.37 1.98 16.15
N SER A 41 3.32 1.73 17.46
CA SER A 41 2.60 2.53 18.48
C SER A 41 2.77 4.06 18.37
N PHE A 42 3.85 4.58 17.76
CA PHE A 42 3.98 6.02 17.48
C PHE A 42 2.80 6.56 16.67
N ALA A 43 2.23 5.75 15.77
CA ALA A 43 1.09 6.20 14.95
C ALA A 43 -0.10 6.64 15.82
N MET A 44 -0.31 6.00 16.97
CA MET A 44 -1.33 6.41 17.93
C MET A 44 -0.82 7.52 18.85
N VAL A 45 0.28 7.28 19.57
CA VAL A 45 0.68 8.16 20.69
C VAL A 45 1.39 9.44 20.25
N MET A 46 1.98 9.46 19.05
CA MET A 46 2.64 10.63 18.46
C MET A 46 1.80 11.29 17.36
N ASN A 47 1.23 10.49 16.45
CA ASN A 47 0.52 11.02 15.29
C ASN A 47 -0.99 11.19 15.52
N GLY A 48 -1.55 10.62 16.59
CA GLY A 48 -2.97 10.72 16.90
C GLY A 48 -3.87 9.86 16.00
N ASN A 49 -3.32 8.87 15.30
CA ASN A 49 -4.11 7.96 14.48
C ASN A 49 -4.89 6.97 15.35
N GLU A 50 -6.01 6.47 14.84
CA GLU A 50 -6.86 5.52 15.57
C GLU A 50 -6.24 4.11 15.70
N SER A 51 -5.24 3.77 14.87
CA SER A 51 -4.64 2.45 14.80
C SER A 51 -3.16 2.49 14.44
N THR A 52 -2.39 1.52 14.92
CA THR A 52 -0.97 1.34 14.53
C THR A 52 -0.80 0.88 13.09
N SER A 53 -1.85 0.33 12.45
CA SER A 53 -1.80 -0.16 11.06
C SER A 53 -1.54 0.92 10.02
N THR A 54 -1.66 2.20 10.39
CA THR A 54 -1.35 3.33 9.49
C THR A 54 0.15 3.60 9.38
N ALA A 55 0.96 3.07 10.30
CA ALA A 55 2.40 3.31 10.32
C ALA A 55 3.07 2.81 9.04
N THR A 56 3.98 3.61 8.50
CA THR A 56 4.75 3.27 7.30
C THR A 56 6.22 3.01 7.63
N VAL A 57 6.92 2.30 6.74
CA VAL A 57 8.37 2.03 6.90
C VAL A 57 9.17 3.33 6.98
N ASP A 58 8.79 4.35 6.21
CA ASP A 58 9.48 5.64 6.17
C ASP A 58 9.34 6.43 7.48
N GLU A 59 8.17 6.38 8.12
CA GLU A 59 7.95 6.97 9.44
C GLU A 59 8.75 6.23 10.52
N VAL A 60 8.79 4.90 10.49
CA VAL A 60 9.66 4.13 11.41
C VAL A 60 11.12 4.53 11.21
N ILE A 61 11.59 4.67 9.97
CA ILE A 61 12.95 5.14 9.66
C ILE A 61 13.21 6.53 10.24
N TYR A 62 12.24 7.46 10.12
CA TYR A 62 12.35 8.80 10.68
C TYR A 62 12.55 8.77 12.21
N HIS A 63 11.72 8.00 12.92
CA HIS A 63 11.84 7.85 14.37
C HIS A 63 13.12 7.11 14.78
N CYS A 64 13.51 6.04 14.06
CA CYS A 64 14.76 5.32 14.28
C CYS A 64 15.98 6.25 14.18
N LYS A 65 16.03 7.13 13.18
CA LYS A 65 17.11 8.13 13.05
C LYS A 65 17.20 9.05 14.27
N ALA A 66 16.08 9.47 14.84
CA ALA A 66 16.08 10.31 16.04
C ALA A 66 16.52 9.54 17.29
N VAL A 67 15.99 8.33 17.48
CA VAL A 67 16.25 7.48 18.63
C VAL A 67 17.69 6.99 18.67
N THR A 68 18.25 6.56 17.55
CA THR A 68 19.65 6.08 17.47
C THR A 68 20.66 7.18 17.73
N ARG A 69 20.35 8.45 17.41
CA ARG A 69 21.15 9.61 17.85
C ARG A 69 21.03 9.86 19.35
N GLY A 70 19.86 9.59 19.92
CA GLY A 70 19.57 9.78 21.34
C GLY A 70 20.20 8.71 22.23
N ALA A 71 20.28 7.47 21.74
CA ALA A 71 20.70 6.31 22.52
C ALA A 71 21.90 5.60 21.87
N PRO A 72 23.13 6.12 22.04
CA PRO A 72 24.33 5.49 21.51
C PRO A 72 24.71 4.19 22.24
N SER A 73 24.15 3.92 23.42
CA SER A 73 24.49 2.76 24.26
C SER A 73 23.41 1.68 24.18
N SER A 74 22.13 2.05 24.23
CA SER A 74 21.00 1.11 24.23
C SER A 74 20.84 0.37 22.90
N PHE A 75 20.37 -0.89 22.97
CA PHE A 75 20.06 -1.68 21.79
C PHE A 75 18.72 -1.29 21.16
N VAL A 76 18.76 -0.60 20.02
CA VAL A 76 17.56 -0.13 19.29
C VAL A 76 16.98 -1.22 18.38
N VAL A 77 15.72 -1.61 18.64
CA VAL A 77 14.90 -2.49 17.80
C VAL A 77 13.86 -1.63 17.07
N ALA A 78 13.68 -1.86 15.77
CA ALA A 78 12.65 -1.19 14.97
C ALA A 78 11.50 -2.14 14.66
N ASP A 79 10.26 -1.69 14.80
CA ASP A 79 9.13 -2.46 14.29
C ASP A 79 9.09 -2.48 12.77
N MET A 80 8.78 -3.65 12.22
CA MET A 80 8.28 -3.77 10.87
C MET A 80 6.77 -3.46 10.92
N PRO A 81 6.31 -2.34 10.35
CA PRO A 81 4.90 -1.96 10.41
C PRO A 81 4.05 -2.87 9.52
N PHE A 82 2.74 -2.87 9.75
CA PHE A 82 1.79 -3.67 8.98
C PHE A 82 1.93 -3.40 7.47
N GLY A 83 1.88 -4.47 6.67
CA GLY A 83 2.05 -4.44 5.22
C GLY A 83 3.49 -4.43 4.73
N SER A 84 4.48 -4.34 5.63
CA SER A 84 5.90 -4.30 5.25
C SER A 84 6.58 -5.68 5.19
N TYR A 85 5.94 -6.75 5.67
CA TYR A 85 6.56 -8.09 5.72
C TYR A 85 5.60 -9.25 5.43
N GLU A 86 4.29 -9.02 5.47
CA GLU A 86 3.26 -10.06 5.37
C GLU A 86 3.16 -10.63 3.95
N ILE A 87 3.42 -9.79 2.94
CA ILE A 87 3.23 -10.10 1.51
C ILE A 87 4.15 -11.25 1.09
N CYS A 88 5.46 -11.06 1.19
CA CYS A 88 6.44 -12.08 0.81
C CYS A 88 7.76 -11.86 1.57
N SER A 89 8.62 -12.89 1.53
CA SER A 89 9.94 -12.83 2.16
C SER A 89 10.84 -11.74 1.56
N ASP A 90 10.72 -11.45 0.26
CA ASP A 90 11.54 -10.43 -0.41
C ASP A 90 11.22 -9.02 0.11
N ASP A 91 9.94 -8.69 0.28
CA ASP A 91 9.53 -7.39 0.84
C ASP A 91 9.94 -7.29 2.31
N ALA A 92 9.79 -8.38 3.07
CA ALA A 92 10.24 -8.46 4.45
C ALA A 92 11.74 -8.17 4.57
N VAL A 93 12.56 -8.80 3.72
CA VAL A 93 14.02 -8.59 3.68
C VAL A 93 14.35 -7.16 3.23
N LYS A 94 13.73 -6.65 2.16
CA LYS A 94 13.96 -5.28 1.66
C LYS A 94 13.66 -4.25 2.74
N ASN A 95 12.50 -4.32 3.38
CA ASN A 95 12.10 -3.37 4.41
C ASN A 95 12.95 -3.49 5.67
N ALA A 96 13.32 -4.71 6.08
CA ALA A 96 14.25 -4.91 7.18
C ALA A 96 15.63 -4.26 6.87
N ILE A 97 16.16 -4.44 5.66
CA ILE A 97 17.41 -3.79 5.22
C ILE A 97 17.31 -2.27 5.34
N ARG A 98 16.18 -1.66 4.94
CA ARG A 98 15.97 -0.22 5.06
C ARG A 98 15.96 0.25 6.51
N LEU A 99 15.28 -0.46 7.40
CA LEU A 99 15.23 -0.13 8.84
C LEU A 99 16.63 -0.16 9.47
N ILE A 100 17.47 -1.13 9.09
CA ILE A 100 18.85 -1.21 9.56
C ILE A 100 19.71 -0.10 8.92
N LYS A 101 19.73 0.02 7.59
CA LYS A 101 20.65 0.91 6.87
C LYS A 101 20.29 2.38 6.95
N GLU A 102 19.00 2.71 6.80
CA GLU A 102 18.53 4.09 6.80
C GLU A 102 18.15 4.53 8.22
N GLY A 103 17.54 3.64 9.00
CA GLY A 103 17.13 3.91 10.38
C GLY A 103 18.24 3.80 11.42
N ASN A 104 19.36 3.15 11.09
CA ASN A 104 20.42 2.74 12.03
C ASN A 104 19.93 1.82 13.16
N ALA A 105 18.82 1.12 12.95
CA ALA A 105 18.35 0.13 13.93
C ALA A 105 19.33 -1.05 14.01
N HIS A 106 19.38 -1.72 15.17
CA HIS A 106 20.25 -2.88 15.37
C HIS A 106 19.57 -4.22 15.10
N ALA A 107 18.23 -4.23 15.14
CA ALA A 107 17.38 -5.38 14.89
C ALA A 107 16.00 -4.93 14.44
N VAL A 108 15.21 -5.87 13.93
CA VAL A 108 13.80 -5.65 13.60
C VAL A 108 12.87 -6.52 14.46
N LYS A 109 11.66 -6.03 14.73
CA LYS A 109 10.57 -6.79 15.35
C LYS A 109 9.43 -6.98 14.36
N LEU A 110 8.81 -8.15 14.33
CA LEU A 110 7.62 -8.41 13.48
C LEU A 110 6.63 -9.35 14.18
N GLU A 111 5.36 -9.22 13.81
CA GLU A 111 4.25 -9.86 14.50
C GLU A 111 3.74 -11.13 13.81
N GLY A 112 3.46 -12.16 14.61
CA GLY A 112 2.82 -13.38 14.15
C GLY A 112 3.67 -14.61 14.37
N GLY A 113 2.99 -15.74 14.58
CA GLY A 113 3.59 -17.03 14.85
C GLY A 113 4.04 -17.79 13.61
N LYS A 114 3.65 -19.06 13.50
CA LYS A 114 4.05 -19.98 12.43
C LYS A 114 3.90 -19.41 11.02
N ARG A 115 2.86 -18.60 10.77
CA ARG A 115 2.63 -17.96 9.46
C ARG A 115 3.77 -17.04 9.00
N MET A 116 4.53 -16.47 9.94
CA MET A 116 5.65 -15.55 9.66
C MET A 116 7.01 -16.24 9.67
N ALA A 117 7.07 -17.55 9.94
CA ALA A 117 8.32 -18.30 10.04
C ALA A 117 9.24 -18.12 8.81
N SER A 118 8.67 -18.17 7.59
CA SER A 118 9.45 -17.99 6.37
C SER A 118 9.96 -16.56 6.16
N ARG A 119 9.28 -15.55 6.73
CA ARG A 119 9.71 -14.15 6.68
C ARG A 119 10.86 -13.93 7.66
N VAL A 120 10.69 -14.40 8.90
CA VAL A 120 11.74 -14.40 9.93
C VAL A 120 12.99 -15.06 9.39
N LYS A 121 12.86 -16.29 8.89
CA LYS A 121 14.00 -17.04 8.36
C LYS A 121 14.72 -16.29 7.24
N ALA A 122 13.99 -15.70 6.30
CA ALA A 122 14.60 -14.93 5.22
C ALA A 122 15.36 -13.68 5.71
N ILE A 123 14.80 -12.95 6.69
CA ILE A 123 15.47 -11.78 7.29
C ILE A 123 16.74 -12.20 8.06
N VAL A 124 16.65 -13.30 8.83
CA VAL A 124 17.79 -13.85 9.57
C VAL A 124 18.88 -14.35 8.63
N ASP A 125 18.51 -15.08 7.56
CA ASP A 125 19.45 -15.57 6.55
C ASP A 125 20.12 -14.40 5.79
N ALA A 126 19.48 -13.23 5.71
CA ALA A 126 20.06 -11.98 5.21
C ALA A 126 20.99 -11.27 6.22
N GLY A 127 21.21 -11.84 7.40
CA GLY A 127 22.11 -11.34 8.43
C GLY A 127 21.49 -10.29 9.37
N ILE A 128 20.16 -10.12 9.35
CA ILE A 128 19.47 -9.14 10.19
C ILE A 128 18.86 -9.82 11.42
N PRO A 129 19.12 -9.34 12.65
CA PRO A 129 18.56 -9.93 13.85
C PRO A 129 17.05 -9.66 13.95
N VAL A 130 16.27 -10.70 14.25
CA VAL A 130 14.81 -10.60 14.37
C VAL A 130 14.35 -10.90 15.80
N MET A 131 13.53 -10.00 16.34
CA MET A 131 12.72 -10.23 17.53
C MET A 131 11.31 -10.64 17.11
N GLY A 132 10.85 -11.82 17.52
CA GLY A 132 9.47 -12.25 17.22
C GLY A 132 8.46 -11.57 18.15
N HIS A 133 7.20 -11.48 17.74
CA HIS A 133 6.11 -11.02 18.61
C HIS A 133 4.90 -11.98 18.51
N ILE A 134 4.54 -12.59 19.65
CA ILE A 134 3.38 -13.48 19.80
C ILE A 134 2.46 -13.02 20.94
N GLY A 135 1.26 -13.61 21.01
CA GLY A 135 0.22 -13.18 21.92
C GLY A 135 -0.71 -12.21 21.20
N LEU A 136 -1.11 -11.13 21.88
CA LEU A 136 -1.87 -10.08 21.22
C LEU A 136 -0.95 -9.35 20.24
N THR A 137 -1.32 -9.35 18.96
CA THR A 137 -0.55 -8.72 17.89
C THR A 137 -1.38 -7.57 17.33
N PRO A 138 -1.14 -6.31 17.78
CA PRO A 138 -1.95 -5.15 17.43
C PRO A 138 -2.13 -4.94 15.92
N GLN A 139 -1.17 -5.33 15.08
CA GLN A 139 -1.32 -5.21 13.63
C GLN A 139 -2.43 -6.12 13.07
N SER A 140 -2.80 -7.16 13.83
CA SER A 140 -3.88 -8.10 13.51
C SER A 140 -5.18 -7.82 14.30
N LEU A 141 -5.36 -6.60 14.84
CA LEU A 141 -6.47 -6.28 15.75
C LEU A 141 -7.86 -6.60 15.17
N ASN A 142 -8.07 -6.30 13.88
CA ASN A 142 -9.33 -6.57 13.18
C ASN A 142 -9.63 -8.08 13.11
N ALA A 143 -8.59 -8.90 12.86
CA ALA A 143 -8.73 -10.36 12.84
C ALA A 143 -8.95 -10.95 14.24
N LEU A 144 -8.40 -10.32 15.28
CA LEU A 144 -8.53 -10.74 16.68
C LEU A 144 -9.81 -10.22 17.35
N GLY A 145 -10.53 -9.30 16.70
CA GLY A 145 -11.74 -8.67 17.22
C GLY A 145 -11.47 -7.82 18.46
N GLY A 146 -10.40 -7.03 18.43
CA GLY A 146 -10.02 -6.06 19.47
C GLY A 146 -8.88 -6.50 20.40
N PHE A 147 -8.57 -5.64 21.39
CA PHE A 147 -7.52 -5.87 22.41
C PHE A 147 -7.94 -6.94 23.43
N LYS A 148 -7.81 -8.22 23.04
CA LYS A 148 -8.18 -9.37 23.88
C LYS A 148 -6.95 -10.14 24.35
N VAL A 149 -6.96 -10.54 25.62
CA VAL A 149 -5.95 -11.45 26.20
C VAL A 149 -5.94 -12.78 25.44
N GLN A 150 -4.75 -13.24 25.05
CA GLN A 150 -4.54 -14.47 24.27
C GLN A 150 -4.13 -15.65 25.18
N GLY A 151 -4.32 -16.88 24.72
CA GLY A 151 -3.91 -18.09 25.48
C GLY A 151 -4.76 -18.37 26.73
N LYS A 152 -6.05 -17.99 26.73
CA LYS A 152 -6.97 -18.25 27.85
C LYS A 152 -7.42 -19.71 27.96
N THR A 153 -7.44 -20.45 26.84
CA THR A 153 -7.76 -21.88 26.82
C THR A 153 -6.50 -22.70 26.65
N ALA A 154 -6.56 -23.98 27.02
CA ALA A 154 -5.42 -24.88 26.88
C ALA A 154 -4.96 -25.00 25.42
N GLU A 155 -5.92 -25.07 24.49
CA GLU A 155 -5.67 -25.18 23.05
C GLU A 155 -4.96 -23.92 22.53
N ALA A 156 -5.47 -22.73 22.88
CA ALA A 156 -4.86 -21.47 22.47
C ALA A 156 -3.45 -21.28 23.08
N ALA A 157 -3.23 -21.72 24.32
CA ALA A 157 -1.92 -21.69 24.96
C ALA A 157 -0.93 -22.66 24.29
N VAL A 158 -1.39 -23.83 23.85
CA VAL A 158 -0.58 -24.80 23.09
C VAL A 158 -0.20 -24.23 21.72
N GLU A 159 -1.12 -23.58 21.01
CA GLU A 159 -0.80 -22.93 19.74
C GLU A 159 0.21 -21.79 19.91
N LEU A 160 0.08 -20.95 20.95
CA LEU A 160 1.09 -19.93 21.27
C LEU A 160 2.47 -20.53 21.55
N LEU A 161 2.54 -21.66 22.25
CA LEU A 161 3.81 -22.35 22.48
C LEU A 161 4.42 -22.89 21.17
N LYS A 162 3.59 -23.45 20.28
CA LYS A 162 4.05 -23.90 18.96
C LYS A 162 4.56 -22.74 18.11
N ASP A 163 3.86 -21.61 18.14
CA ASP A 163 4.28 -20.38 17.47
C ASP A 163 5.64 -19.92 18.02
N ALA A 164 5.80 -19.92 19.35
CA ALA A 164 7.05 -19.56 20.00
C ALA A 164 8.22 -20.46 19.56
N TYR A 165 8.03 -21.77 19.56
CA TYR A 165 9.05 -22.70 19.06
C TYR A 165 9.35 -22.47 17.58
N THR A 166 8.33 -22.28 16.76
CA THR A 166 8.52 -22.09 15.32
C THR A 166 9.35 -20.85 15.02
N LEU A 167 9.08 -19.73 15.70
CA LEU A 167 9.84 -18.49 15.52
C LEU A 167 11.27 -18.62 16.05
N GLN A 168 11.46 -19.33 17.17
CA GLN A 168 12.80 -19.65 17.67
C GLN A 168 13.60 -20.46 16.64
N GLU A 169 13.02 -21.53 16.09
CA GLU A 169 13.70 -22.35 15.07
C GLU A 169 13.91 -21.60 13.75
N SER A 170 13.12 -20.56 13.49
CA SER A 170 13.30 -19.65 12.34
C SER A 170 14.45 -18.66 12.55
N GLY A 171 15.02 -18.57 13.77
CA GLY A 171 16.20 -17.78 14.07
C GLY A 171 15.95 -16.48 14.85
N CYS A 172 14.77 -16.28 15.43
CA CYS A 172 14.55 -15.12 16.32
C CYS A 172 15.55 -15.13 17.49
N PHE A 173 16.17 -13.99 17.80
CA PHE A 173 17.11 -13.88 18.93
C PHE A 173 16.42 -13.58 20.27
N ALA A 174 15.18 -13.08 20.21
CA ALA A 174 14.33 -12.75 21.36
C ALA A 174 12.86 -12.78 20.92
N MET A 175 11.94 -12.74 21.89
CA MET A 175 10.51 -12.77 21.60
C MET A 175 9.67 -11.92 22.55
N VAL A 176 8.84 -11.03 22.01
CA VAL A 176 7.81 -10.33 22.78
C VAL A 176 6.61 -11.26 22.99
N ILE A 177 6.10 -11.27 24.23
CA ILE A 177 4.87 -11.98 24.62
C ILE A 177 3.89 -10.95 25.20
N GLU A 178 2.85 -10.62 24.43
CA GLU A 178 1.90 -9.58 24.79
C GLU A 178 0.54 -10.14 25.24
N SER A 179 0.06 -9.64 26.39
CA SER A 179 -1.29 -9.92 26.92
C SER A 179 -1.62 -11.43 27.01
N VAL A 180 -0.69 -12.21 27.58
CA VAL A 180 -0.83 -13.67 27.81
C VAL A 180 -0.87 -13.96 29.33
N PRO A 181 -1.70 -14.91 29.82
CA PRO A 181 -1.72 -15.26 31.24
C PRO A 181 -0.34 -15.62 31.80
N ALA A 182 -0.02 -15.10 32.99
CA ALA A 182 1.32 -15.16 33.57
C ALA A 182 1.91 -16.57 33.70
N ARG A 183 1.07 -17.59 33.97
CA ARG A 183 1.50 -18.99 34.03
C ARG A 183 1.92 -19.54 32.66
N ILE A 184 1.24 -19.12 31.59
CA ILE A 184 1.59 -19.50 30.22
C ILE A 184 2.88 -18.81 29.78
N THR A 185 3.03 -17.52 30.08
CA THR A 185 4.28 -16.78 29.85
C THR A 185 5.48 -17.41 30.57
N ASP A 186 5.33 -17.81 31.84
CA ASP A 186 6.37 -18.52 32.61
C ASP A 186 6.73 -19.86 31.94
N TYR A 187 5.73 -20.63 31.53
CA TYR A 187 5.94 -21.90 30.85
C TYR A 187 6.68 -21.73 29.52
N ILE A 188 6.23 -20.80 28.66
CA ILE A 188 6.89 -20.51 27.37
C ILE A 188 8.34 -20.07 27.63
N THR A 189 8.55 -19.11 28.53
CA THR A 189 9.88 -18.57 28.83
C THR A 189 10.87 -19.64 29.27
N LYS A 190 10.47 -20.57 30.16
CA LYS A 190 11.32 -21.68 30.62
C LYS A 190 11.66 -22.71 29.55
N ASN A 191 10.87 -22.76 28.47
CA ASN A 191 10.98 -23.76 27.42
C ASN A 191 11.65 -23.22 26.14
N LEU A 192 11.90 -21.91 26.05
CA LEU A 192 12.66 -21.30 24.97
C LEU A 192 14.15 -21.15 25.32
N ARG A 193 14.98 -21.18 24.28
CA ARG A 193 16.44 -20.95 24.32
C ARG A 193 16.81 -19.48 24.12
N VAL A 194 15.82 -18.64 23.88
CA VAL A 194 15.96 -17.20 23.62
C VAL A 194 15.18 -16.40 24.67
N PRO A 195 15.65 -15.20 25.04
CA PRO A 195 14.94 -14.36 26.02
C PRO A 195 13.55 -13.96 25.53
N THR A 196 12.62 -13.90 26.48
CA THR A 196 11.26 -13.36 26.28
C THR A 196 11.12 -11.98 26.90
N ILE A 197 10.42 -11.07 26.24
CA ILE A 197 10.11 -9.72 26.73
C ILE A 197 8.60 -9.64 26.95
N GLY A 198 8.18 -9.46 28.19
CA GLY A 198 6.76 -9.43 28.55
C GLY A 198 6.17 -8.02 28.46
N ILE A 199 4.91 -7.94 28.02
CA ILE A 199 4.06 -6.76 28.18
C ILE A 199 2.62 -7.25 28.45
N GLY A 200 2.10 -6.97 29.65
CA GLY A 200 0.83 -7.58 30.08
C GLY A 200 0.88 -9.11 30.27
N GLY A 201 2.07 -9.70 30.27
CA GLY A 201 2.32 -11.14 30.39
C GLY A 201 2.68 -11.62 31.80
N GLY A 202 2.69 -10.73 32.79
CA GLY A 202 3.23 -11.00 34.14
C GLY A 202 4.76 -10.95 34.21
N LYS A 203 5.31 -11.11 35.42
CA LYS A 203 6.74 -10.89 35.73
C LYS A 203 7.71 -12.00 35.31
N PHE A 204 7.22 -13.09 34.73
CA PHE A 204 8.01 -14.31 34.52
C PHE A 204 8.74 -14.37 33.18
N ALA A 205 8.53 -13.39 32.29
CA ALA A 205 9.35 -13.22 31.10
C ALA A 205 10.79 -12.84 31.48
N SER A 206 11.75 -13.04 30.57
CA SER A 206 13.16 -12.70 30.78
C SER A 206 13.42 -11.19 30.92
N GLY A 207 12.52 -10.37 30.39
CA GLY A 207 12.53 -8.92 30.50
C GLY A 207 11.13 -8.34 30.40
N GLN A 208 11.01 -7.02 30.44
CA GLN A 208 9.74 -6.30 30.33
C GLN A 208 9.85 -5.10 29.40
N ILE A 209 8.76 -4.80 28.70
CA ILE A 209 8.59 -3.58 27.91
C ILE A 209 7.32 -2.85 28.30
N LEU A 210 7.36 -1.51 28.30
CA LEU A 210 6.20 -0.64 28.35
C LEU A 210 6.30 0.46 27.29
N VAL A 211 5.15 0.98 26.89
CA VAL A 211 5.06 2.18 26.05
C VAL A 211 5.41 3.41 26.91
N TRP A 212 6.39 4.20 26.47
CA TRP A 212 6.86 5.40 27.18
C TRP A 212 5.73 6.36 27.55
N HIS A 213 4.80 6.58 26.61
CA HIS A 213 3.70 7.53 26.76
C HIS A 213 2.71 7.08 27.83
N ASP A 214 2.38 5.78 27.87
CA ASP A 214 1.53 5.22 28.92
C ASP A 214 2.24 5.29 30.28
N MET A 215 3.53 4.97 30.31
CA MET A 215 4.35 4.92 31.53
C MET A 215 4.45 6.28 32.22
N PHE A 216 4.43 7.38 31.46
CA PHE A 216 4.54 8.74 31.99
C PHE A 216 3.24 9.55 31.88
N GLY A 217 2.10 8.91 31.55
CA GLY A 217 0.80 9.58 31.51
C GLY A 217 0.72 10.73 30.49
N LEU A 218 1.40 10.58 29.35
CA LEU A 218 1.34 11.52 28.23
C LEU A 218 0.15 11.22 27.31
N PHE A 219 -0.17 9.93 27.12
CA PHE A 219 -1.36 9.51 26.38
C PHE A 219 -2.53 9.35 27.35
N GLN A 220 -3.58 10.17 27.19
CA GLN A 220 -4.69 10.26 28.13
C GLN A 220 -5.98 9.58 27.67
N ASP A 221 -6.08 9.24 26.38
CA ASP A 221 -7.28 8.64 25.81
C ASP A 221 -7.53 7.22 26.31
N PHE A 222 -6.45 6.49 26.62
CA PHE A 222 -6.51 5.12 27.12
C PHE A 222 -5.24 4.76 27.90
N THR A 223 -5.37 3.97 28.97
CA THR A 223 -4.22 3.38 29.67
C THR A 223 -4.46 1.87 29.81
N PRO A 224 -3.59 1.01 29.25
CA PRO A 224 -3.74 -0.43 29.38
C PRO A 224 -3.70 -0.88 30.83
N LYS A 225 -4.53 -1.87 31.20
CA LYS A 225 -4.62 -2.40 32.58
C LYS A 225 -3.27 -2.87 33.15
N PHE A 226 -2.37 -3.34 32.29
CA PHE A 226 -1.05 -3.82 32.70
C PHE A 226 -0.01 -2.71 32.89
N CYS A 227 -0.31 -1.49 32.43
CA CYS A 227 0.63 -0.39 32.52
C CYS A 227 0.65 0.19 33.93
N LYS A 228 1.84 0.33 34.50
CA LYS A 228 2.08 1.12 35.71
C LYS A 228 2.59 2.49 35.29
N GLN A 229 1.91 3.55 35.73
CA GLN A 229 2.42 4.91 35.59
C GLN A 229 3.51 5.18 36.63
N TYR A 230 4.66 5.65 36.15
CA TYR A 230 5.79 6.11 36.97
C TYR A 230 5.83 7.65 37.08
N GLY A 231 5.00 8.35 36.31
CA GLY A 231 4.77 9.79 36.40
C GLY A 231 3.49 10.18 35.64
N ASN A 232 3.07 11.45 35.78
CA ASN A 232 1.96 12.03 35.02
C ASN A 232 2.41 13.36 34.42
N LEU A 233 3.18 13.28 33.33
CA LEU A 233 3.71 14.44 32.61
C LEU A 233 2.60 15.21 31.90
N GLY A 234 1.53 14.54 31.46
CA GLY A 234 0.38 15.21 30.85
C GLY A 234 -0.20 16.28 31.79
N LYS A 235 -0.36 15.97 33.08
CA LYS A 235 -0.79 16.95 34.10
C LYS A 235 0.23 18.09 34.29
N VAL A 236 1.52 17.75 34.41
CA VAL A 236 2.58 18.76 34.62
C VAL A 236 2.66 19.74 33.45
N ILE A 237 2.54 19.24 32.22
CA ILE A 237 2.58 20.05 31.00
C ILE A 237 1.35 20.95 30.92
N THR A 238 0.15 20.42 31.16
CA THR A 238 -1.08 21.22 31.07
C THR A 238 -1.14 22.30 32.15
N GLU A 239 -0.74 22.00 33.38
CA GLU A 239 -0.62 23.00 34.46
C GLU A 239 0.42 24.08 34.11
N GLY A 240 1.56 23.70 33.54
CA GLY A 240 2.59 24.65 33.10
C GLY A 240 2.12 25.57 31.98
N LEU A 241 1.42 25.02 30.97
CA LEU A 241 0.85 25.80 29.87
C LEU A 241 -0.26 26.74 30.35
N GLN A 242 -1.11 26.29 31.28
CA GLN A 242 -2.15 27.11 31.89
C GLN A 242 -1.53 28.30 32.65
N LYS A 243 -0.50 28.04 33.45
CA LYS A 243 0.22 29.09 34.18
C LYS A 243 0.91 30.09 33.23
N TYR A 244 1.57 29.60 32.19
CA TYR A 244 2.18 30.46 31.17
C TYR A 244 1.14 31.36 30.50
N LYS A 245 -0.01 30.81 30.13
CA LYS A 245 -1.13 31.58 29.57
C LYS A 245 -1.59 32.67 30.55
N GLU A 246 -1.80 32.34 31.82
CA GLU A 246 -2.20 33.28 32.86
C GLU A 246 -1.18 34.43 33.03
N GLU A 247 0.11 34.11 33.11
CA GLU A 247 1.18 35.10 33.25
C GLU A 247 1.28 36.01 32.01
N VAL A 248 1.04 35.50 30.79
CA VAL A 248 1.01 36.31 29.56
C VAL A 248 -0.23 37.21 29.50
N GLU A 249 -1.41 36.68 29.83
CA GLU A 249 -2.67 37.45 29.84
C GLU A 249 -2.62 38.57 30.91
N ALA A 250 -2.02 38.29 32.07
CA ALA A 250 -1.76 39.25 33.13
C ALA A 250 -0.58 40.19 32.84
N ARG A 251 0.22 39.91 31.80
CA ARG A 251 1.47 40.62 31.45
C ARG A 251 2.54 40.58 32.54
N GLU A 252 2.51 39.53 33.34
CA GLU A 252 3.59 39.18 34.27
C GLU A 252 4.78 38.57 33.53
N PHE A 253 4.52 37.86 32.42
CA PHE A 253 5.54 37.37 31.49
C PHE A 253 5.51 38.13 30.14
N PRO A 254 6.68 38.54 29.59
CA PRO A 254 8.00 38.44 30.21
C PRO A 254 8.21 39.48 31.31
N ALA A 255 8.77 39.03 32.44
CA ALA A 255 9.29 39.92 33.47
C ALA A 255 10.57 40.64 32.98
N LYS A 256 11.09 41.57 33.79
CA LYS A 256 12.27 42.38 33.45
C LYS A 256 13.51 41.51 33.22
N GLU A 257 13.71 40.47 34.03
CA GLU A 257 14.82 39.52 33.91
C GLU A 257 14.76 38.67 32.64
N HIS A 258 13.58 38.55 32.02
CA HIS A 258 13.36 37.85 30.76
C HIS A 258 13.37 38.80 29.54
N SER A 259 13.71 40.08 29.76
CA SER A 259 13.67 41.14 28.74
C SER A 259 15.03 41.80 28.53
N TYR A 260 15.37 42.09 27.28
CA TYR A 260 16.54 42.90 26.96
C TYR A 260 16.20 44.40 27.04
N ILE A 261 17.10 45.19 27.63
CA ILE A 261 16.90 46.64 27.85
C ILE A 261 17.80 47.42 26.89
N ILE A 262 17.23 48.40 26.16
CA ILE A 262 18.01 49.37 25.41
C ILE A 262 18.59 50.42 26.37
N LYS A 263 19.85 50.80 26.17
CA LYS A 263 20.45 51.92 26.92
C LYS A 263 19.70 53.21 26.56
N ASN A 264 19.50 54.09 27.55
CA ASN A 264 18.75 55.33 27.35
C ASN A 264 19.33 56.20 26.23
N GLU A 265 20.66 56.26 26.09
CA GLU A 265 21.31 57.07 25.05
C GLU A 265 20.99 56.59 23.63
N GLU A 266 20.80 55.29 23.44
CA GLU A 266 20.43 54.71 22.14
C GLU A 266 18.92 54.83 21.88
N TRP A 267 18.10 54.79 22.93
CA TRP A 267 16.68 55.10 22.84
C TRP A 267 16.44 56.55 22.39
N ASP A 268 17.16 57.51 22.96
CA ASP A 268 17.00 58.93 22.62
C ASP A 268 17.36 59.20 21.15
N LYS A 269 18.43 58.57 20.65
CA LYS A 269 18.79 58.62 19.22
C LYS A 269 17.69 58.02 18.35
N PHE A 270 17.17 56.85 18.73
CA PHE A 270 16.07 56.19 18.02
C PHE A 270 14.82 57.09 17.96
N ALA A 271 14.45 57.70 19.09
CA ALA A 271 13.32 58.63 19.18
C ALA A 271 13.52 59.87 18.31
N GLN A 272 14.73 60.45 18.28
CA GLN A 272 15.08 61.57 17.40
C GLN A 272 14.96 61.20 15.91
N ILE A 273 15.47 60.03 15.50
CA ILE A 273 15.38 59.53 14.12
C ILE A 273 13.92 59.43 13.68
N LEU A 274 13.06 58.89 14.53
CA LEU A 274 11.64 58.73 14.22
C LEU A 274 10.79 59.97 14.52
N LYS A 275 11.39 61.05 15.04
CA LYS A 275 10.70 62.28 15.47
C LYS A 275 9.58 61.99 16.50
N ILE A 276 9.82 61.05 17.40
CA ILE A 276 8.93 60.71 18.51
C ILE A 276 9.39 61.50 19.75
N SER A 277 8.45 62.09 20.50
CA SER A 277 8.78 62.81 21.74
C SER A 277 9.36 61.84 22.79
N PRO A 278 10.45 62.18 23.51
CA PRO A 278 11.13 61.27 24.45
C PRO A 278 10.20 60.68 25.52
N ASP A 279 9.21 61.46 25.97
CA ASP A 279 8.24 61.07 27.01
C ASP A 279 7.03 60.26 26.50
N LYS A 280 6.96 59.92 25.21
CA LYS A 280 5.89 59.09 24.62
C LYS A 280 6.36 57.68 24.27
N ALA A 281 7.24 57.10 25.09
CA ALA A 281 7.42 55.65 25.07
C ALA A 281 6.04 55.00 25.34
N PRO A 282 5.56 54.06 24.51
CA PRO A 282 4.31 53.37 24.80
C PRO A 282 4.46 52.69 26.15
N ALA A 283 3.72 53.16 27.16
CA ALA A 283 3.61 52.48 28.43
C ALA A 283 3.22 51.03 28.15
N VAL A 284 3.91 50.07 28.80
CA VAL A 284 3.48 48.67 28.84
C VAL A 284 1.97 48.69 29.10
N PRO A 285 1.11 48.30 28.15
CA PRO A 285 -0.31 48.52 28.34
C PRO A 285 -0.76 47.80 29.63
N ALA A 286 -1.58 48.47 30.45
CA ALA A 286 -2.14 47.84 31.64
C ALA A 286 -2.91 46.57 31.25
N ALA A 287 -2.81 45.54 32.10
CA ALA A 287 -3.42 44.23 31.86
C ALA A 287 -4.91 44.37 31.44
N PRO A 288 -5.36 43.65 30.40
CA PRO A 288 -6.79 43.57 30.11
C PRO A 288 -7.51 42.86 31.28
N PRO A 289 -8.81 43.13 31.50
CA PRO A 289 -9.58 42.41 32.50
C PRO A 289 -9.58 40.90 32.19
N PRO A 290 -9.65 40.03 33.22
CA PRO A 290 -9.55 38.58 33.02
C PRO A 290 -10.61 38.09 32.04
N ALA A 291 -10.18 37.23 31.10
CA ALA A 291 -11.07 36.62 30.13
C ALA A 291 -12.12 35.74 30.84
N VAL A 292 -13.38 35.88 30.45
CA VAL A 292 -14.48 35.02 30.88
C VAL A 292 -14.12 33.56 30.53
N PRO A 293 -14.28 32.59 31.44
CA PRO A 293 -13.93 31.20 31.16
C PRO A 293 -14.75 30.67 29.96
N VAL A 294 -14.03 30.21 28.93
CA VAL A 294 -14.61 29.51 27.79
C VAL A 294 -15.02 28.12 28.27
N ALA A 295 -16.29 27.77 28.08
CA ALA A 295 -16.83 26.47 28.48
C ALA A 295 -16.09 25.32 27.79
N PRO A 296 -15.95 24.13 28.43
CA PRO A 296 -15.35 22.98 27.81
C PRO A 296 -16.10 22.57 26.54
N LEU A 297 -15.35 22.15 25.51
CA LEU A 297 -15.90 21.50 24.33
C LEU A 297 -16.74 20.27 24.76
N PRO A 298 -17.92 20.05 24.17
CA PRO A 298 -18.74 18.91 24.53
C PRO A 298 -18.08 17.61 24.09
N ALA A 299 -18.17 16.59 24.95
CA ALA A 299 -17.72 15.24 24.65
C ALA A 299 -18.50 14.65 23.47
N VAL A 300 -17.78 13.94 22.59
CA VAL A 300 -18.35 13.13 21.50
C VAL A 300 -19.15 11.97 22.14
N PRO A 301 -20.45 11.79 21.85
CA PRO A 301 -21.21 10.70 22.43
C PRO A 301 -20.91 9.38 21.72
N ALA A 302 -20.80 8.32 22.53
CA ALA A 302 -20.62 6.95 22.09
C ALA A 302 -21.85 6.46 21.29
N ALA A 303 -21.57 5.67 20.25
CA ALA A 303 -22.58 5.02 19.42
C ALA A 303 -23.32 3.93 20.20
N GLU A 304 -24.65 4.01 20.24
CA GLU A 304 -25.52 2.88 20.54
C GLU A 304 -26.55 2.66 19.44
N SER A 305 -26.78 1.37 19.20
CA SER A 305 -27.63 0.71 18.24
C SER A 305 -29.13 0.83 18.53
N GLY A 306 -29.95 0.91 17.49
CA GLY A 306 -31.38 0.62 17.57
C GLY A 306 -32.12 0.98 16.29
N GLY A 307 -32.63 -0.03 15.57
CA GLY A 307 -33.44 0.15 14.37
C GLY A 307 -34.93 0.36 14.68
N GLU A 308 -35.67 0.87 13.70
CA GLU A 308 -36.90 0.26 13.19
C GLU A 308 -37.48 1.06 12.00
N ALA A 309 -38.24 0.34 11.18
CA ALA A 309 -38.77 0.73 9.88
C ALA A 309 -40.01 1.65 9.95
N GLY A 310 -40.29 2.39 8.87
CA GLY A 310 -41.62 2.98 8.70
C GLY A 310 -41.83 3.99 7.56
N ARG A 311 -42.35 3.46 6.43
CA ARG A 311 -43.34 4.07 5.49
C ARG A 311 -42.93 5.21 4.54
N ALA A 312 -43.09 4.85 3.25
CA ALA A 312 -43.15 5.71 2.07
C ALA A 312 -44.41 6.59 2.01
N GLY A 313 -44.33 7.69 1.26
CA GLY A 313 -45.49 8.49 0.86
C GLY A 313 -45.13 9.69 -0.02
N GLU A 314 -45.15 9.48 -1.33
CA GLU A 314 -45.62 10.44 -2.36
C GLU A 314 -45.15 11.91 -2.27
N GLY A 315 -43.95 12.18 -2.82
CA GLY A 315 -43.51 13.55 -3.13
C GLY A 315 -42.49 13.69 -4.26
N GLU A 316 -41.97 12.59 -4.81
CA GLU A 316 -40.70 12.63 -5.55
C GLU A 316 -40.76 12.95 -7.05
N ARG A 317 -41.93 12.97 -7.71
CA ARG A 317 -41.97 13.06 -9.19
C ARG A 317 -41.92 14.46 -9.80
N LYS A 318 -41.78 15.53 -9.00
CA LYS A 318 -41.66 16.91 -9.52
C LYS A 318 -40.37 17.64 -9.14
N ALA A 319 -39.51 17.01 -8.34
CA ALA A 319 -38.22 17.59 -7.93
C ALA A 319 -37.04 17.17 -8.82
N GLU A 320 -37.12 16.04 -9.53
CA GLU A 320 -36.01 15.51 -10.35
C GLU A 320 -35.60 16.42 -11.52
N GLY A 321 -36.56 16.98 -12.27
CA GLY A 321 -36.25 17.78 -13.46
C GLY A 321 -35.66 19.17 -13.20
N VAL A 322 -35.73 19.67 -11.96
CA VAL A 322 -35.17 20.97 -11.55
C VAL A 322 -33.84 20.78 -10.80
N ARG A 323 -33.63 19.62 -10.16
CA ARG A 323 -32.36 19.24 -9.51
C ARG A 323 -31.25 18.95 -10.52
N GLU A 324 -31.56 18.29 -11.64
CA GLU A 324 -30.59 17.97 -12.71
C GLU A 324 -29.93 19.19 -13.38
N LYS A 325 -30.59 20.36 -13.37
CA LYS A 325 -30.02 21.61 -13.91
C LYS A 325 -29.30 22.46 -12.85
N ALA A 326 -29.54 22.23 -11.57
CA ALA A 326 -28.92 22.96 -10.47
C ALA A 326 -27.60 22.33 -9.98
N GLU A 327 -27.39 21.02 -10.18
CA GLU A 327 -26.15 20.31 -9.79
C GLU A 327 -24.98 20.46 -10.79
N ARG A 328 -25.16 21.24 -11.86
CA ARG A 328 -24.10 21.49 -12.86
C ARG A 328 -23.18 22.67 -12.53
N LYS A 329 -23.23 23.24 -11.32
CA LYS A 329 -22.32 24.30 -10.88
C LYS A 329 -21.54 23.86 -9.64
N GLU A 330 -20.22 24.00 -9.78
CA GLU A 330 -19.11 23.66 -8.85
C GLU A 330 -18.64 22.20 -8.89
N GLN A 331 -17.76 21.92 -9.86
CA GLN A 331 -16.98 20.67 -9.95
C GLN A 331 -15.50 20.98 -9.81
N VAL A 332 -15.07 21.22 -8.58
CA VAL A 332 -13.68 21.42 -8.22
C VAL A 332 -13.33 20.53 -7.03
N ASP A 333 -12.15 19.91 -7.06
CA ASP A 333 -11.63 19.13 -5.94
C ASP A 333 -11.34 20.01 -4.72
N LEU A 334 -10.90 19.41 -3.61
CA LEU A 334 -10.55 20.10 -2.35
C LEU A 334 -9.47 21.20 -2.51
N LYS A 335 -8.81 21.27 -3.68
CA LYS A 335 -7.80 22.28 -4.04
C LYS A 335 -8.26 23.24 -5.16
N GLY A 336 -9.54 23.22 -5.55
CA GLY A 336 -10.06 24.09 -6.59
C GLY A 336 -9.74 23.63 -8.02
N ARG A 337 -9.36 22.35 -8.26
CA ARG A 337 -8.99 21.84 -9.59
C ARG A 337 -10.12 21.04 -10.23
N ARG A 338 -10.25 21.11 -11.56
CA ARG A 338 -11.27 20.37 -12.33
C ARG A 338 -11.15 18.85 -12.09
N LYS A 339 -12.29 18.14 -12.14
CA LYS A 339 -12.34 16.66 -12.08
C LYS A 339 -11.37 16.03 -13.08
N LYS A 340 -10.74 14.92 -12.69
CA LYS A 340 -9.83 14.18 -13.55
C LYS A 340 -10.61 13.27 -14.49
N LYS A 341 -10.51 13.50 -15.80
CA LYS A 341 -11.19 12.70 -16.81
C LYS A 341 -10.34 11.48 -17.14
N VAL A 342 -10.78 10.29 -16.73
CA VAL A 342 -10.05 9.03 -16.91
C VAL A 342 -10.79 8.15 -17.91
N LEU A 343 -10.16 7.88 -19.04
CA LEU A 343 -10.68 7.00 -20.08
C LEU A 343 -10.10 5.60 -19.95
N ILE A 344 -10.96 4.60 -19.83
CA ILE A 344 -10.62 3.19 -19.94
C ILE A 344 -10.92 2.72 -21.36
N LEU A 345 -9.87 2.40 -22.11
CA LEU A 345 -9.96 1.94 -23.49
C LEU A 345 -9.97 0.40 -23.52
N GLY A 346 -11.17 -0.15 -23.72
CA GLY A 346 -11.46 -1.58 -23.71
C GLY A 346 -12.33 -1.97 -22.52
N GLY A 347 -13.61 -2.27 -22.76
CA GLY A 347 -14.59 -2.63 -21.71
C GLY A 347 -14.64 -4.12 -21.35
N GLY A 348 -13.55 -4.86 -21.53
CA GLY A 348 -13.45 -6.27 -21.17
C GLY A 348 -13.40 -6.50 -19.65
N SER A 349 -13.00 -7.70 -19.21
CA SER A 349 -12.91 -8.03 -17.76
C SER A 349 -12.03 -7.06 -16.99
N MET A 350 -10.78 -6.88 -17.44
CA MET A 350 -9.86 -5.97 -16.76
C MET A 350 -10.28 -4.51 -16.89
N GLY A 351 -10.77 -4.08 -18.06
CA GLY A 351 -11.27 -2.72 -18.23
C GLY A 351 -12.44 -2.38 -17.33
N SER A 352 -13.39 -3.31 -17.16
CA SER A 352 -14.52 -3.13 -16.25
C SER A 352 -14.07 -3.09 -14.79
N LEU A 353 -13.15 -3.98 -14.38
CA LEU A 353 -12.58 -3.96 -13.03
C LEU A 353 -11.83 -2.64 -12.76
N VAL A 354 -10.95 -2.21 -13.68
CA VAL A 354 -10.19 -0.97 -13.52
C VAL A 354 -11.11 0.26 -13.52
N ALA A 355 -12.14 0.30 -14.37
CA ALA A 355 -13.15 1.36 -14.32
C ALA A 355 -13.82 1.43 -12.95
N SER A 356 -14.18 0.27 -12.38
CA SER A 356 -14.76 0.20 -11.03
C SER A 356 -13.83 0.69 -9.93
N GLN A 357 -12.53 0.40 -10.07
CA GLN A 357 -11.51 0.78 -9.10
C GLN A 357 -11.25 2.27 -9.19
N VAL A 358 -11.02 2.82 -10.38
CA VAL A 358 -10.85 4.28 -10.54
C VAL A 358 -12.10 5.03 -10.02
N MET A 359 -13.30 4.51 -10.24
CA MET A 359 -14.54 5.12 -9.72
C MET A 359 -14.59 5.17 -8.18
N ALA A 360 -13.95 4.23 -7.49
CA ALA A 360 -13.91 4.19 -6.02
C ALA A 360 -13.21 5.41 -5.40
N ASN A 361 -12.40 6.17 -6.17
CA ASN A 361 -11.88 7.47 -5.72
C ASN A 361 -12.99 8.41 -5.26
N ASN A 362 -14.15 8.39 -5.93
CA ASN A 362 -15.25 9.31 -5.65
C ASN A 362 -15.97 9.00 -4.33
N GLU A 363 -15.86 7.78 -3.82
CA GLU A 363 -16.45 7.31 -2.57
C GLU A 363 -15.43 7.29 -1.41
N ASN A 364 -14.13 7.35 -1.74
CA ASN A 364 -13.04 7.29 -0.77
C ASN A 364 -12.81 8.68 -0.15
N VAL A 365 -13.20 8.85 1.12
CA VAL A 365 -13.08 10.12 1.88
C VAL A 365 -11.63 10.62 1.96
N ASN A 366 -10.66 9.71 1.87
CA ASN A 366 -9.24 10.06 1.90
C ASN A 366 -8.66 10.35 0.50
N SER A 367 -9.40 10.10 -0.59
CA SER A 367 -8.93 10.43 -1.93
C SER A 367 -9.05 11.92 -2.17
N PRO A 368 -7.94 12.62 -2.53
CA PRO A 368 -8.01 14.01 -2.94
C PRO A 368 -8.52 14.15 -4.39
N PHE A 369 -8.82 13.05 -5.08
CA PHE A 369 -9.20 13.04 -6.48
C PHE A 369 -10.68 12.72 -6.66
N HIS A 370 -11.32 13.49 -7.54
CA HIS A 370 -12.63 13.13 -8.07
C HIS A 370 -12.48 12.83 -9.57
N CYS A 371 -12.83 11.62 -9.97
CA CYS A 371 -12.63 11.08 -11.31
C CYS A 371 -13.93 11.02 -12.10
N ASP A 372 -13.93 11.59 -13.29
CA ASP A 372 -14.95 11.36 -14.31
C ASP A 372 -14.51 10.17 -15.18
N VAL A 373 -15.13 9.01 -14.98
CA VAL A 373 -14.68 7.73 -15.55
C VAL A 373 -15.45 7.39 -16.81
N TRP A 374 -14.71 7.19 -17.89
CA TRP A 374 -15.23 6.82 -19.20
C TRP A 374 -14.77 5.41 -19.58
N VAL A 375 -15.65 4.63 -20.21
CA VAL A 375 -15.32 3.31 -20.76
C VAL A 375 -15.66 3.29 -22.24
N LEU A 376 -14.64 3.18 -23.09
CA LEU A 376 -14.83 3.03 -24.54
C LEU A 376 -14.67 1.56 -24.92
N SER A 377 -15.73 0.96 -25.48
CA SER A 377 -15.77 -0.46 -25.83
C SER A 377 -16.56 -0.71 -27.12
N THR A 378 -16.09 -1.64 -27.94
CA THR A 378 -16.83 -2.10 -29.13
C THR A 378 -17.96 -3.08 -28.80
N TRP A 379 -18.07 -3.52 -27.54
CA TRP A 379 -19.11 -4.44 -27.10
C TRP A 379 -20.39 -3.68 -26.72
N ASP A 380 -21.24 -3.45 -27.73
CA ASP A 380 -22.46 -2.65 -27.61
C ASP A 380 -23.40 -3.10 -26.49
N GLU A 381 -23.65 -4.41 -26.34
CA GLU A 381 -24.51 -4.92 -25.27
C GLU A 381 -23.96 -4.63 -23.87
N HIS A 382 -22.64 -4.76 -23.66
CA HIS A 382 -21.99 -4.44 -22.39
C HIS A 382 -22.10 -2.95 -22.06
N VAL A 383 -21.88 -2.10 -23.07
CA VAL A 383 -22.04 -0.63 -22.95
C VAL A 383 -23.49 -0.28 -22.58
N LYS A 384 -24.48 -0.87 -23.25
CA LYS A 384 -25.91 -0.65 -22.97
C LYS A 384 -26.29 -1.06 -21.54
N GLN A 385 -25.80 -2.19 -21.05
CA GLN A 385 -26.06 -2.60 -19.66
C GLN A 385 -25.41 -1.63 -18.66
N ILE A 386 -24.16 -1.22 -18.86
CA ILE A 386 -23.50 -0.24 -17.97
C ILE A 386 -24.28 1.09 -17.95
N ARG A 387 -24.70 1.59 -19.12
CA ARG A 387 -25.46 2.85 -19.21
C ARG A 387 -26.83 2.77 -18.54
N SER A 388 -27.55 1.66 -18.69
CA SER A 388 -28.93 1.53 -18.20
C SER A 388 -29.01 1.16 -16.72
N LYS A 389 -28.11 0.29 -16.24
CA LYS A 389 -28.18 -0.29 -14.89
C LYS A 389 -26.98 0.05 -14.01
N GLY A 390 -25.90 0.57 -14.57
CA GLY A 390 -24.61 0.68 -13.90
C GLY A 390 -23.75 -0.56 -14.12
N LEU A 391 -22.47 -0.48 -13.75
CA LEU A 391 -21.56 -1.62 -13.77
C LEU A 391 -21.69 -2.39 -12.45
N THR A 392 -22.09 -3.65 -12.53
CA THR A 392 -22.11 -4.55 -11.37
C THR A 392 -20.73 -5.16 -11.17
N VAL A 393 -20.22 -5.10 -9.95
CA VAL A 393 -18.91 -5.62 -9.56
C VAL A 393 -19.10 -6.59 -8.41
N GLU A 394 -18.72 -7.84 -8.62
CA GLU A 394 -18.63 -8.86 -7.57
C GLU A 394 -17.19 -8.87 -7.03
N ASP A 395 -17.01 -8.66 -5.73
CA ASP A 395 -15.70 -8.62 -5.08
C ASP A 395 -15.12 -10.03 -4.81
N LEU A 396 -13.98 -10.10 -4.13
CA LEU A 396 -13.33 -11.37 -3.78
C LEU A 396 -14.10 -12.22 -2.76
N ASN A 397 -15.00 -11.60 -1.99
CA ASN A 397 -15.85 -12.27 -1.01
C ASN A 397 -17.18 -12.73 -1.62
N GLY A 398 -17.45 -12.38 -2.88
CA GLY A 398 -18.70 -12.64 -3.58
C GLY A 398 -19.77 -11.59 -3.35
N GLU A 399 -19.43 -10.45 -2.74
CA GLU A 399 -20.35 -9.33 -2.53
C GLU A 399 -20.51 -8.51 -3.81
N GLU A 400 -21.75 -8.19 -4.16
CA GLU A 400 -22.07 -7.42 -5.36
C GLU A 400 -22.37 -5.97 -5.05
N ARG A 401 -21.74 -5.05 -5.79
CA ARG A 401 -22.04 -3.62 -5.79
C ARG A 401 -22.35 -3.12 -7.19
N VAL A 402 -23.30 -2.20 -7.31
CA VAL A 402 -23.66 -1.58 -8.58
C VAL A 402 -23.13 -0.15 -8.62
N LEU A 403 -22.20 0.11 -9.52
CA LEU A 403 -21.59 1.42 -9.72
C LEU A 403 -22.33 2.20 -10.80
N ARG A 404 -22.91 3.32 -10.40
CA ARG A 404 -23.56 4.29 -11.30
C ARG A 404 -22.62 5.47 -11.55
N GLY A 405 -22.71 6.09 -12.72
CA GLY A 405 -21.87 7.25 -13.09
C GLY A 405 -20.65 6.93 -13.96
N ILE A 406 -20.47 5.68 -14.39
CA ILE A 406 -19.49 5.32 -15.43
C ILE A 406 -20.07 5.67 -16.81
N ASN A 407 -19.38 6.53 -17.55
CA ASN A 407 -19.75 6.93 -18.90
C ASN A 407 -19.27 5.89 -19.92
N ALA A 408 -20.06 4.84 -20.16
CA ALA A 408 -19.75 3.82 -21.15
C ALA A 408 -20.24 4.21 -22.56
N VAL A 409 -19.36 4.12 -23.56
CA VAL A 409 -19.62 4.53 -24.95
C VAL A 409 -18.99 3.58 -25.97
N VAL A 410 -19.51 3.63 -27.20
CA VAL A 410 -19.00 2.82 -28.33
C VAL A 410 -18.23 3.69 -29.33
N ASP A 411 -18.66 4.95 -29.52
CA ASP A 411 -18.02 5.89 -30.44
C ASP A 411 -17.02 6.77 -29.67
N PRO A 412 -15.75 6.88 -30.11
CA PRO A 412 -14.78 7.76 -29.47
C PRO A 412 -15.20 9.23 -29.40
N LYS A 413 -16.04 9.70 -30.33
CA LYS A 413 -16.54 11.08 -30.35
C LYS A 413 -17.39 11.42 -29.13
N ASP A 414 -18.08 10.43 -28.56
CA ASP A 414 -18.91 10.63 -27.37
C ASP A 414 -18.07 10.95 -26.13
N VAL A 415 -16.81 10.49 -26.08
CA VAL A 415 -15.87 10.77 -24.98
C VAL A 415 -15.57 12.27 -24.87
N VAL A 416 -15.58 12.99 -25.98
CA VAL A 416 -15.12 14.38 -26.11
C VAL A 416 -16.24 15.36 -26.46
N GLY A 417 -17.49 15.02 -26.11
CA GLY A 417 -18.67 15.86 -26.42
C GLY A 417 -18.64 17.29 -25.86
N ASP A 418 -17.72 17.59 -24.93
CA ASP A 418 -17.44 18.89 -24.33
C ASP A 418 -16.14 19.56 -24.85
N GLY A 419 -15.42 18.92 -25.77
CA GLY A 419 -14.12 19.38 -26.29
C GLY A 419 -12.93 19.16 -25.35
N VAL A 420 -13.14 18.50 -24.21
CA VAL A 420 -12.09 18.24 -23.21
C VAL A 420 -11.51 16.84 -23.39
N LEU A 421 -10.21 16.78 -23.70
CA LEU A 421 -9.49 15.51 -23.81
C LEU A 421 -9.31 14.83 -22.44
N PRO A 422 -9.21 13.49 -22.38
CA PRO A 422 -8.91 12.79 -21.14
C PRO A 422 -7.56 13.21 -20.54
N ASP A 423 -7.49 13.31 -19.21
CA ASP A 423 -6.22 13.49 -18.47
C ASP A 423 -5.40 12.19 -18.48
N VAL A 424 -6.08 11.04 -18.37
CA VAL A 424 -5.48 9.71 -18.32
C VAL A 424 -6.24 8.78 -19.26
N ILE A 425 -5.52 8.02 -20.09
CA ILE A 425 -6.04 6.96 -20.96
C ILE A 425 -5.40 5.64 -20.54
N ILE A 426 -6.20 4.71 -20.01
CA ILE A 426 -5.77 3.37 -19.61
C ILE A 426 -6.16 2.37 -20.70
N VAL A 427 -5.16 1.80 -21.38
CA VAL A 427 -5.34 0.85 -22.49
C VAL A 427 -5.36 -0.57 -21.95
N LEU A 428 -6.50 -1.24 -22.13
CA LEU A 428 -6.80 -2.59 -21.63
C LEU A 428 -7.44 -3.49 -22.69
N VAL A 429 -7.34 -3.12 -23.97
CA VAL A 429 -7.66 -4.04 -25.08
C VAL A 429 -6.63 -5.18 -25.14
N LYS A 430 -6.94 -6.28 -25.82
CA LYS A 430 -5.92 -7.32 -26.07
C LYS A 430 -4.83 -6.82 -27.02
N SER A 431 -3.61 -7.32 -26.87
CA SER A 431 -2.43 -6.91 -27.65
C SER A 431 -2.64 -6.91 -29.18
N PRO A 432 -3.36 -7.87 -29.79
CA PRO A 432 -3.65 -7.81 -31.24
C PRO A 432 -4.48 -6.58 -31.68
N TYR A 433 -5.13 -5.90 -30.75
CA TYR A 433 -5.95 -4.72 -30.99
C TYR A 433 -5.25 -3.41 -30.62
N THR A 434 -4.00 -3.43 -30.16
CA THR A 434 -3.28 -2.21 -29.72
C THR A 434 -3.17 -1.17 -30.83
N ALA A 435 -2.89 -1.58 -32.08
CA ALA A 435 -2.86 -0.65 -33.21
C ALA A 435 -4.24 -0.01 -33.48
N LYS A 436 -5.33 -0.79 -33.39
CA LYS A 436 -6.69 -0.25 -33.52
C LYS A 436 -7.04 0.67 -32.35
N ALA A 437 -6.56 0.38 -31.14
CA ALA A 437 -6.72 1.25 -29.98
C ALA A 437 -6.02 2.59 -30.20
N ALA A 438 -4.82 2.61 -30.79
CA ALA A 438 -4.16 3.85 -31.20
C ALA A 438 -5.05 4.66 -32.16
N GLU A 439 -5.61 4.04 -33.20
CA GLU A 439 -6.54 4.71 -34.13
C GLU A 439 -7.76 5.31 -33.42
N ARG A 440 -8.35 4.60 -32.46
CA ARG A 440 -9.46 5.15 -31.64
C ARG A 440 -9.03 6.36 -30.82
N ILE A 441 -7.81 6.37 -30.29
CA ILE A 441 -7.25 7.52 -29.56
C ILE A 441 -7.04 8.70 -30.53
N LYS A 442 -6.63 8.47 -31.78
CA LYS A 442 -6.52 9.55 -32.78
C LYS A 442 -7.85 10.24 -33.03
N GLU A 443 -8.95 9.47 -33.14
CA GLU A 443 -10.29 10.03 -33.30
C GLU A 443 -10.64 10.98 -32.14
N ILE A 444 -10.25 10.63 -30.92
CA ILE A 444 -10.42 11.48 -29.72
C ILE A 444 -9.56 12.73 -29.82
N PHE A 445 -8.27 12.59 -30.15
CA PHE A 445 -7.34 13.72 -30.23
C PHE A 445 -7.69 14.72 -31.34
N ASN A 446 -8.26 14.25 -32.45
CA ASN A 446 -8.74 15.09 -33.54
C ASN A 446 -9.86 16.07 -33.13
N SER A 447 -10.55 15.81 -32.01
CA SER A 447 -11.54 16.76 -31.47
C SER A 447 -10.92 18.03 -30.90
N ASN A 448 -9.66 17.94 -30.41
CA ASN A 448 -8.94 19.07 -29.85
C ASN A 448 -7.42 18.89 -30.03
N PRO A 449 -6.91 19.01 -31.27
CA PRO A 449 -5.53 18.67 -31.60
C PRO A 449 -4.49 19.66 -31.04
N ASN A 450 -4.93 20.78 -30.46
CA ASN A 450 -4.07 21.86 -29.96
C ASN A 450 -4.04 21.96 -28.42
N SER A 451 -4.62 20.99 -27.71
CA SER A 451 -4.62 20.96 -26.25
C SER A 451 -3.20 21.07 -25.67
N GLN A 452 -3.04 21.90 -24.65
CA GLN A 452 -1.77 22.12 -23.94
C GLN A 452 -1.66 21.36 -22.62
N GLU A 453 -2.72 20.63 -22.26
CA GLU A 453 -2.79 19.77 -21.08
C GLU A 453 -1.93 18.52 -21.30
N LEU A 454 -1.34 18.02 -20.22
CA LEU A 454 -0.65 16.72 -20.23
C LEU A 454 -1.68 15.60 -20.32
N ILE A 455 -1.48 14.67 -21.26
CA ILE A 455 -2.28 13.47 -21.42
C ILE A 455 -1.39 12.27 -21.13
N THR A 456 -1.75 11.49 -20.10
CA THR A 456 -1.00 10.29 -19.75
C THR A 456 -1.67 9.05 -20.32
N ILE A 457 -0.96 8.32 -21.17
CA ILE A 457 -1.41 7.08 -21.80
C ILE A 457 -0.67 5.93 -21.12
N ILE A 458 -1.40 5.06 -20.44
CA ILE A 458 -0.87 3.89 -19.75
C ILE A 458 -1.36 2.61 -20.42
N THR A 459 -0.45 1.70 -20.73
CA THR A 459 -0.79 0.32 -21.11
C THR A 459 -0.64 -0.60 -19.91
N LEU A 460 -1.70 -1.36 -19.60
CA LEU A 460 -1.72 -2.42 -18.58
C LEU A 460 -1.95 -3.81 -19.21
N GLN A 461 -1.72 -3.91 -20.52
CA GLN A 461 -1.92 -5.13 -21.31
C GLN A 461 -0.83 -6.16 -20.97
N ASN A 462 -1.08 -7.46 -21.14
CA ASN A 462 0.02 -8.42 -20.97
C ASN A 462 0.92 -8.44 -22.20
N GLY A 463 2.11 -9.00 -22.01
CA GLY A 463 3.13 -9.08 -23.05
C GLY A 463 3.95 -7.80 -23.14
N ILE A 464 4.87 -7.76 -24.10
CA ILE A 464 5.75 -6.63 -24.37
C ILE A 464 5.52 -6.15 -25.81
N GLY A 465 5.76 -4.87 -26.10
CA GLY A 465 5.60 -4.28 -27.43
C GLY A 465 4.39 -3.34 -27.58
N ASN A 466 3.45 -3.39 -26.63
CA ASN A 466 2.22 -2.59 -26.71
C ASN A 466 2.49 -1.09 -26.59
N LEU A 467 3.44 -0.69 -25.74
CA LEU A 467 3.80 0.72 -25.54
C LEU A 467 4.37 1.31 -26.84
N GLU A 468 5.27 0.57 -27.49
CA GLU A 468 5.94 0.96 -28.71
C GLU A 468 4.94 1.10 -29.88
N ILE A 469 3.96 0.19 -29.96
CA ILE A 469 2.86 0.29 -30.93
C ILE A 469 2.02 1.55 -30.70
N LEU A 470 1.68 1.86 -29.44
CA LEU A 470 0.94 3.08 -29.10
C LEU A 470 1.73 4.35 -29.42
N GLN A 471 3.03 4.37 -29.09
CA GLN A 471 3.92 5.50 -29.38
C GLN A 471 4.05 5.73 -30.89
N THR A 472 4.29 4.68 -31.66
CA THR A 472 4.37 4.74 -33.13
C THR A 472 3.04 5.16 -33.72
N GLY A 473 1.94 4.57 -33.25
CA GLY A 473 0.60 4.89 -33.73
C GLY A 473 0.21 6.36 -33.49
N LEU A 474 0.68 6.98 -32.42
CA LEU A 474 0.33 8.35 -32.04
C LEU A 474 1.44 9.37 -32.36
N GLU A 475 2.44 8.99 -33.15
CA GLU A 475 3.61 9.83 -33.44
C GLU A 475 3.28 11.13 -34.19
N GLU A 476 2.13 11.18 -34.88
CA GLU A 476 1.68 12.36 -35.62
C GLU A 476 1.18 13.49 -34.71
N PHE A 477 0.87 13.21 -33.44
CA PHE A 477 0.35 14.18 -32.47
C PHE A 477 1.45 14.82 -31.61
N LYS A 478 2.61 15.16 -32.21
CA LYS A 478 3.77 15.75 -31.49
C LYS A 478 3.49 17.09 -30.82
N GLN A 479 2.44 17.79 -31.26
CA GLN A 479 1.98 19.05 -30.68
C GLN A 479 1.28 18.87 -29.33
N LEU A 480 0.77 17.67 -29.04
CA LEU A 480 0.16 17.34 -27.75
C LEU A 480 1.24 16.94 -26.74
N LYS A 481 1.03 17.26 -25.47
CA LYS A 481 1.89 16.80 -24.39
C LYS A 481 1.49 15.38 -23.98
N LEU A 482 2.08 14.39 -24.65
CA LEU A 482 1.79 12.98 -24.38
C LEU A 482 2.86 12.36 -23.48
N LYS A 483 2.42 11.67 -22.43
CA LYS A 483 3.27 10.83 -21.57
C LYS A 483 2.85 9.39 -21.70
N PHE A 484 3.79 8.53 -22.09
CA PHE A 484 3.54 7.09 -22.26
C PHE A 484 4.09 6.34 -21.05
N VAL A 485 3.25 5.51 -20.43
CA VAL A 485 3.58 4.75 -19.23
C VAL A 485 3.33 3.27 -19.48
N HIS A 486 4.34 2.44 -19.21
CA HIS A 486 4.16 1.00 -19.16
C HIS A 486 3.77 0.61 -17.74
N GLY A 487 2.70 -0.17 -17.58
CA GLY A 487 2.39 -0.82 -16.33
C GLY A 487 2.16 -2.31 -16.48
N VAL A 488 2.41 -3.03 -15.39
CA VAL A 488 2.23 -4.47 -15.26
C VAL A 488 1.28 -4.69 -14.10
N THR A 489 0.19 -5.41 -14.31
CA THR A 489 -0.81 -5.68 -13.26
C THR A 489 -1.01 -7.18 -13.05
N ASP A 490 -1.04 -7.61 -11.78
CA ASP A 490 -1.37 -8.99 -11.38
C ASP A 490 -2.84 -9.14 -10.97
N GLN A 491 -3.65 -8.10 -11.19
CA GLN A 491 -5.09 -8.16 -10.99
C GLN A 491 -5.71 -9.18 -11.95
N ALA A 492 -6.74 -9.89 -11.48
CA ALA A 492 -7.49 -10.86 -12.28
C ALA A 492 -8.98 -10.57 -12.22
N ALA A 493 -9.64 -10.56 -13.38
CA ALA A 493 -11.05 -10.27 -13.48
C ALA A 493 -11.73 -11.21 -14.49
N LEU A 494 -13.02 -11.45 -14.28
CA LEU A 494 -13.85 -12.23 -15.17
C LEU A 494 -15.19 -11.53 -15.40
N ILE A 495 -15.51 -11.19 -16.65
CA ILE A 495 -16.89 -10.85 -17.01
C ILE A 495 -17.75 -12.11 -16.92
N THR A 496 -18.80 -12.04 -16.11
CA THR A 496 -19.79 -13.11 -15.94
C THR A 496 -21.00 -12.92 -16.86
N SER A 497 -21.32 -11.67 -17.20
CA SER A 497 -22.39 -11.28 -18.14
C SER A 497 -22.20 -9.82 -18.57
N PRO A 498 -22.83 -9.35 -19.66
CA PRO A 498 -22.84 -7.92 -19.98
C PRO A 498 -23.27 -7.06 -18.79
N GLY A 499 -22.52 -5.98 -18.54
CA GLY A 499 -22.68 -5.09 -17.38
C GLY A 499 -22.20 -5.64 -16.03
N LYS A 500 -21.59 -6.85 -15.98
CA LYS A 500 -21.14 -7.47 -14.73
C LYS A 500 -19.73 -8.05 -14.82
N VAL A 501 -18.88 -7.67 -13.86
CA VAL A 501 -17.52 -8.17 -13.71
C VAL A 501 -17.31 -8.73 -12.30
N ARG A 502 -16.58 -9.84 -12.20
CA ARG A 502 -16.12 -10.42 -10.94
C ARG A 502 -14.62 -10.17 -10.78
N HIS A 503 -14.22 -9.69 -9.61
CA HIS A 503 -12.82 -9.64 -9.19
C HIS A 503 -12.41 -11.04 -8.75
N THR A 504 -11.51 -11.70 -9.49
CA THR A 504 -11.13 -13.10 -9.23
C THR A 504 -9.72 -13.24 -8.62
N GLY A 505 -8.98 -12.14 -8.50
CA GLY A 505 -7.69 -12.13 -7.82
C GLY A 505 -7.17 -10.72 -7.62
N GLN A 506 -6.81 -10.38 -6.37
CA GLN A 506 -6.15 -9.12 -6.05
C GLN A 506 -4.64 -9.27 -6.22
N GLY A 507 -4.07 -8.43 -7.06
CA GLY A 507 -2.64 -8.39 -7.35
C GLY A 507 -2.03 -7.00 -7.19
N CYS A 508 -0.71 -6.93 -7.29
CA CYS A 508 0.00 -5.65 -7.36
C CYS A 508 -0.04 -5.11 -8.80
N THR A 509 -0.01 -3.79 -8.95
CA THR A 509 0.23 -3.11 -10.20
C THR A 509 1.53 -2.33 -10.06
N THR A 510 2.45 -2.49 -11.00
CA THR A 510 3.67 -1.69 -11.05
C THR A 510 3.63 -0.85 -12.31
N ILE A 511 3.83 0.46 -12.20
CA ILE A 511 3.84 1.38 -13.34
C ILE A 511 5.17 2.13 -13.40
N ALA A 512 5.59 2.47 -14.61
CA ALA A 512 6.83 3.20 -14.83
C ALA A 512 6.68 4.63 -14.31
N GLY A 513 7.57 5.03 -13.41
CA GLY A 513 7.54 6.37 -12.84
C GLY A 513 8.47 6.55 -11.64
N ASP A 514 8.66 7.80 -11.23
CA ASP A 514 9.43 8.19 -10.06
C ASP A 514 8.53 8.89 -9.02
N THR A 515 8.56 8.41 -7.78
CA THR A 515 7.88 9.04 -6.63
C THR A 515 8.21 10.52 -6.42
N LYS A 516 9.36 10.98 -6.93
CA LYS A 516 9.78 12.40 -6.88
C LYS A 516 9.10 13.25 -7.95
N ASN A 517 8.59 12.65 -9.03
CA ASN A 517 7.86 13.34 -10.07
C ASN A 517 6.38 13.49 -9.66
N GLU A 518 5.87 14.72 -9.64
CA GLU A 518 4.49 15.00 -9.18
C GLU A 518 3.44 14.30 -10.05
N GLU A 519 3.64 14.23 -11.36
CA GLU A 519 2.67 13.62 -12.29
C GLU A 519 2.62 12.10 -12.13
N ASP A 520 3.78 11.47 -11.95
CA ASP A 520 3.86 10.02 -11.67
C ASP A 520 3.18 9.69 -10.35
N ARG A 521 3.44 10.51 -9.31
CA ARG A 521 2.78 10.37 -8.01
C ARG A 521 1.27 10.52 -8.13
N VAL A 522 0.77 11.53 -8.85
CA VAL A 522 -0.67 11.72 -9.07
C VAL A 522 -1.29 10.52 -9.78
N LEU A 523 -0.65 9.96 -10.80
CA LEU A 523 -1.13 8.76 -11.48
C LEU A 523 -1.17 7.56 -10.51
N GLY A 524 -0.08 7.34 -9.76
CA GLY A 524 0.00 6.29 -8.75
C GLY A 524 -1.09 6.44 -7.68
N ASP A 525 -1.34 7.66 -7.21
CA ASP A 525 -2.33 7.94 -6.19
C ASP A 525 -3.77 7.73 -6.70
N ILE A 526 -4.10 8.12 -7.94
CA ILE A 526 -5.41 7.84 -8.55
C ILE A 526 -5.69 6.33 -8.55
N LEU A 527 -4.70 5.52 -8.90
CA LEU A 527 -4.84 4.07 -8.93
C LEU A 527 -4.92 3.48 -7.51
N ASN A 528 -4.05 3.92 -6.60
CA ASN A 528 -4.02 3.45 -5.20
C ASN A 528 -5.31 3.77 -4.44
N HIS A 529 -5.78 5.02 -4.49
CA HIS A 529 -7.02 5.42 -3.82
C HIS A 529 -8.26 4.77 -4.46
N GLY A 530 -8.16 4.38 -5.73
CA GLY A 530 -9.15 3.56 -6.42
C GLY A 530 -9.13 2.07 -6.03
N GLY A 531 -8.22 1.64 -5.16
CA GLY A 531 -8.12 0.26 -4.71
C GLY A 531 -7.27 -0.65 -5.62
N MET A 532 -6.56 -0.08 -6.60
CA MET A 532 -5.47 -0.78 -7.28
C MET A 532 -4.18 -0.55 -6.51
N ARG A 533 -3.69 -1.59 -5.80
CA ARG A 533 -2.38 -1.53 -5.13
C ARG A 533 -1.30 -1.27 -6.19
N THR A 534 -0.80 -0.04 -6.26
CA THR A 534 0.05 0.45 -7.34
C THR A 534 1.38 0.94 -6.79
N THR A 535 2.48 0.43 -7.33
CA THR A 535 3.84 0.91 -7.03
C THR A 535 4.44 1.61 -8.24
N LEU A 536 5.17 2.69 -7.99
CA LEU A 536 5.98 3.37 -9.00
C LEU A 536 7.36 2.74 -9.03
N HIS A 537 7.84 2.36 -10.21
CA HIS A 537 9.18 1.82 -10.36
C HIS A 537 9.89 2.49 -11.55
N PRO A 538 11.16 2.92 -11.40
CA PRO A 538 11.89 3.58 -12.48
C PRO A 538 12.22 2.63 -13.64
N ASP A 539 12.30 1.32 -13.36
CA ASP A 539 12.53 0.27 -14.37
C ASP A 539 11.42 -0.78 -14.33
N VAL A 540 10.34 -0.57 -15.07
CA VAL A 540 9.28 -1.59 -15.21
C VAL A 540 9.69 -2.73 -16.13
N SER A 541 10.79 -2.60 -16.89
CA SER A 541 11.24 -3.66 -17.80
C SER A 541 11.52 -4.95 -17.04
N SER A 542 12.24 -4.88 -15.91
CA SER A 542 12.50 -6.03 -15.04
C SER A 542 11.20 -6.76 -14.62
N VAL A 543 10.19 -6.00 -14.21
CA VAL A 543 8.90 -6.55 -13.75
C VAL A 543 8.12 -7.15 -14.93
N ALA A 544 8.08 -6.45 -16.07
CA ALA A 544 7.40 -6.90 -17.28
C ALA A 544 8.00 -8.21 -17.81
N TRP A 545 9.33 -8.29 -17.89
CA TRP A 545 10.04 -9.50 -18.29
C TRP A 545 9.88 -10.64 -17.29
N GLY A 546 9.90 -10.35 -15.99
CA GLY A 546 9.60 -11.34 -14.96
C GLY A 546 8.23 -12.00 -15.18
N LYS A 547 7.18 -11.21 -15.45
CA LYS A 547 5.86 -11.74 -15.75
C LYS A 547 5.80 -12.43 -17.13
N LEU A 548 6.46 -11.87 -18.14
CA LEU A 548 6.54 -12.42 -19.49
C LEU A 548 7.11 -13.85 -19.49
N VAL A 549 8.23 -14.06 -18.81
CA VAL A 549 8.94 -15.34 -18.73
C VAL A 549 8.04 -16.44 -18.14
N LEU A 550 7.30 -16.12 -17.07
CA LEU A 550 6.36 -17.08 -16.46
C LEU A 550 5.17 -17.35 -17.38
N ASN A 551 4.59 -16.32 -17.97
CA ASN A 551 3.44 -16.45 -18.88
C ASN A 551 3.79 -17.19 -20.17
N ALA A 552 5.00 -17.02 -20.71
CA ALA A 552 5.49 -17.72 -21.89
C ALA A 552 5.60 -19.23 -21.67
N ALA A 553 5.74 -19.67 -20.42
CA ALA A 553 5.73 -21.09 -20.06
C ALA A 553 4.30 -21.58 -19.75
N ILE A 554 3.60 -20.94 -18.80
CA ILE A 554 2.33 -21.47 -18.28
C ILE A 554 1.19 -21.36 -19.31
N ASN A 555 1.01 -20.18 -19.91
CA ASN A 555 -0.18 -19.88 -20.71
C ASN A 555 -0.30 -20.74 -21.97
N PRO A 556 0.72 -20.84 -22.84
CA PRO A 556 0.59 -21.64 -24.06
C PRO A 556 0.52 -23.13 -23.79
N ILE A 557 1.17 -23.65 -22.74
CA ILE A 557 1.14 -25.09 -22.44
C ILE A 557 -0.24 -25.49 -21.90
N THR A 558 -0.80 -24.73 -20.96
CA THR A 558 -2.18 -24.97 -20.49
C THR A 558 -3.20 -24.84 -21.61
N ALA A 559 -3.04 -23.84 -22.48
CA ALA A 559 -3.90 -23.64 -23.64
C ALA A 559 -3.82 -24.80 -24.64
N LEU A 560 -2.61 -25.27 -24.95
CA LEU A 560 -2.38 -26.39 -25.88
C LEU A 560 -2.91 -27.72 -25.33
N LEU A 561 -2.75 -27.96 -24.03
CA LEU A 561 -3.18 -29.21 -23.38
C LEU A 561 -4.65 -29.18 -22.91
N GLY A 562 -5.27 -28.01 -22.84
CA GLY A 562 -6.64 -27.87 -22.33
C GLY A 562 -6.79 -28.11 -20.83
N VAL A 563 -5.74 -27.83 -20.04
CA VAL A 563 -5.68 -28.14 -18.60
C VAL A 563 -5.53 -26.89 -17.73
N GLU A 564 -5.92 -27.00 -16.46
CA GLU A 564 -5.68 -25.97 -15.44
C GLU A 564 -4.20 -25.85 -15.07
N ASN A 565 -3.78 -24.71 -14.51
CA ASN A 565 -2.36 -24.41 -14.25
C ASN A 565 -1.66 -25.48 -13.38
N GLY A 566 -2.36 -26.02 -12.38
CA GLY A 566 -1.78 -26.99 -11.45
C GLY A 566 -1.39 -28.32 -12.10
N LYS A 567 -1.98 -28.64 -13.26
CA LYS A 567 -1.68 -29.84 -14.04
C LYS A 567 -0.32 -29.80 -14.73
N LEU A 568 0.33 -28.65 -14.77
CA LEU A 568 1.69 -28.52 -15.31
C LEU A 568 2.76 -29.04 -14.36
N VAL A 569 2.47 -29.06 -13.06
CA VAL A 569 3.42 -29.40 -11.99
C VAL A 569 2.95 -30.58 -11.15
N ASP A 570 1.81 -31.18 -11.48
CA ASP A 570 1.40 -32.41 -10.83
C ASP A 570 2.41 -33.53 -11.12
N GLY A 571 2.71 -34.34 -10.10
CA GLY A 571 3.67 -35.45 -10.22
C GLY A 571 3.25 -36.54 -11.21
N THR A 572 2.06 -36.42 -11.83
CA THR A 572 1.52 -37.38 -12.77
C THR A 572 1.80 -37.01 -14.24
N ASN A 573 2.15 -35.75 -14.53
CA ASN A 573 2.37 -35.26 -15.89
C ASN A 573 3.81 -34.76 -16.12
N SER A 574 4.76 -35.69 -16.08
CA SER A 574 6.19 -35.41 -16.25
C SER A 574 6.54 -34.70 -17.57
N ARG A 575 5.74 -34.92 -18.63
CA ARG A 575 5.92 -34.26 -19.93
C ARG A 575 5.50 -32.79 -19.90
N ALA A 576 4.36 -32.45 -19.30
CA ALA A 576 3.93 -31.06 -19.18
C ALA A 576 4.92 -30.25 -18.33
N ARG A 577 5.40 -30.83 -17.23
CA ARG A 577 6.46 -30.21 -16.40
C ARG A 577 7.75 -30.00 -17.20
N SER A 578 8.17 -30.99 -17.99
CA SER A 578 9.37 -30.86 -18.83
C SER A 578 9.22 -29.74 -19.88
N MET A 579 8.05 -29.64 -20.52
CA MET A 579 7.75 -28.52 -21.44
C MET A 579 7.78 -27.18 -20.72
N LEU A 580 7.18 -27.09 -19.53
CA LEU A 580 7.14 -25.89 -18.69
C LEU A 580 8.55 -25.39 -18.40
N ILE A 581 9.41 -26.26 -17.84
CA ILE A 581 10.79 -25.89 -17.49
C ILE A 581 11.59 -25.53 -18.74
N LYS A 582 11.42 -26.25 -19.86
CA LYS A 582 12.16 -25.92 -21.09
C LYS A 582 11.75 -24.56 -21.67
N ALA A 583 10.45 -24.28 -21.77
CA ALA A 583 9.95 -23.00 -22.26
C ALA A 583 10.40 -21.84 -21.35
N LEU A 584 10.35 -22.05 -20.04
CA LEU A 584 10.82 -21.10 -19.04
C LEU A 584 12.31 -20.79 -19.22
N MET A 585 13.17 -21.82 -19.25
CA MET A 585 14.62 -21.64 -19.30
C MET A 585 15.08 -20.99 -20.61
N GLU A 586 14.41 -21.25 -21.74
CA GLU A 586 14.63 -20.52 -22.99
C GLU A 586 14.32 -19.03 -22.82
N ALA A 587 13.18 -18.69 -22.20
CA ALA A 587 12.80 -17.30 -21.96
C ALA A 587 13.72 -16.58 -20.96
N VAL A 588 14.19 -17.28 -19.91
CA VAL A 588 15.19 -16.77 -18.95
C VAL A 588 16.50 -16.44 -19.66
N GLN A 589 17.02 -17.33 -20.50
CA GLN A 589 18.25 -17.08 -21.27
C GLN A 589 18.13 -15.85 -22.16
N VAL A 590 16.97 -15.65 -22.81
CA VAL A 590 16.72 -14.44 -23.61
C VAL A 590 16.69 -13.19 -22.73
N ALA A 591 16.04 -13.24 -21.57
CA ALA A 591 16.00 -12.10 -20.64
C ALA A 591 17.40 -11.74 -20.11
N GLU A 592 18.20 -12.73 -19.70
CA GLU A 592 19.56 -12.55 -19.21
C GLU A 592 20.48 -11.96 -20.29
N ALA A 593 20.41 -12.48 -21.53
CA ALA A 593 21.20 -11.97 -22.65
C ALA A 593 20.82 -10.53 -23.05
N ARG A 594 19.60 -10.09 -22.74
CA ARG A 594 19.17 -8.69 -22.86
C ARG A 594 19.65 -7.80 -21.71
N GLY A 595 20.32 -8.36 -20.71
CA GLY A 595 20.74 -7.65 -19.50
C GLY A 595 19.59 -7.36 -18.54
N VAL A 596 18.46 -8.08 -18.67
CA VAL A 596 17.32 -7.91 -17.77
C VAL A 596 17.52 -8.73 -16.50
N VAL A 597 17.49 -8.06 -15.35
CA VAL A 597 17.50 -8.72 -14.04
C VAL A 597 16.07 -9.11 -13.68
N LEU A 598 15.79 -10.41 -13.56
CA LEU A 598 14.46 -10.89 -13.15
C LEU A 598 14.19 -10.56 -11.68
N PRO A 599 12.92 -10.31 -11.29
CA PRO A 599 12.55 -9.91 -9.93
C PRO A 599 12.55 -11.08 -8.93
N TYR A 600 13.07 -12.25 -9.31
CA TYR A 600 13.15 -13.47 -8.52
C TYR A 600 14.45 -14.20 -8.83
N SER A 601 15.04 -14.85 -7.82
CA SER A 601 16.35 -15.52 -7.92
C SER A 601 16.28 -16.95 -8.48
N ASP A 602 15.15 -17.64 -8.29
CA ASP A 602 14.92 -19.00 -8.79
C ASP A 602 13.69 -19.02 -9.71
N PRO A 603 13.89 -18.94 -11.05
CA PRO A 603 12.80 -18.97 -12.01
C PRO A 603 11.98 -20.26 -11.96
N ILE A 604 12.61 -21.40 -11.68
CA ILE A 604 11.96 -22.72 -11.66
C ILE A 604 11.02 -22.78 -10.46
N GLN A 605 11.55 -22.51 -9.27
CA GLN A 605 10.72 -22.46 -8.06
C GLN A 605 9.58 -21.45 -8.21
N LYS A 606 9.84 -20.30 -8.84
CA LYS A 606 8.83 -19.28 -9.07
C LYS A 606 7.70 -19.76 -9.99
N VAL A 607 8.02 -20.37 -11.14
CA VAL A 607 6.98 -20.82 -12.09
C VAL A 607 6.14 -21.94 -11.49
N GLU A 608 6.76 -22.83 -10.71
CA GLU A 608 6.06 -23.92 -10.05
C GLU A 608 5.14 -23.39 -8.97
N SER A 609 5.63 -22.50 -8.11
CA SER A 609 4.82 -21.84 -7.10
C SER A 609 3.61 -21.11 -7.70
N VAL A 610 3.78 -20.42 -8.84
CA VAL A 610 2.66 -19.77 -9.52
C VAL A 610 1.65 -20.78 -10.04
N ALA A 611 2.11 -21.87 -10.66
CA ALA A 611 1.23 -22.94 -11.14
C ALA A 611 0.46 -23.62 -9.98
N GLU A 612 1.08 -23.80 -8.82
CA GLU A 612 0.46 -24.37 -7.61
C GLU A 612 -0.54 -23.41 -6.96
N LEU A 613 -0.16 -22.15 -6.73
CA LEU A 613 -1.03 -21.15 -6.10
C LEU A 613 -2.27 -20.86 -6.95
N THR A 614 -2.14 -21.00 -8.27
CA THR A 614 -3.24 -20.85 -9.23
C THR A 614 -3.75 -22.18 -9.77
N ALA A 615 -3.57 -23.28 -9.02
CA ALA A 615 -3.76 -24.64 -9.53
C ALA A 615 -5.13 -24.89 -10.19
N LYS A 616 -6.20 -24.31 -9.64
CA LYS A 616 -7.59 -24.44 -10.14
C LYS A 616 -7.94 -23.45 -11.26
N ASN A 617 -7.05 -22.51 -11.56
CA ASN A 617 -7.31 -21.48 -12.55
C ASN A 617 -6.96 -21.99 -13.94
N LYS A 618 -7.75 -21.54 -14.92
CA LYS A 618 -7.38 -21.61 -16.33
C LYS A 618 -6.58 -20.37 -16.70
N SER A 619 -5.52 -20.54 -17.48
CA SER A 619 -4.78 -19.39 -18.02
C SER A 619 -5.65 -18.54 -18.94
N SER A 620 -5.33 -17.26 -19.04
CA SER A 620 -6.06 -16.33 -19.93
C SER A 620 -6.09 -16.83 -21.38
N MET A 621 -4.97 -17.38 -21.85
CA MET A 621 -4.84 -17.93 -23.19
C MET A 621 -5.74 -19.16 -23.42
N LEU A 622 -5.87 -20.05 -22.44
CA LEU A 622 -6.81 -21.18 -22.53
C LEU A 622 -8.26 -20.70 -22.57
N VAL A 623 -8.61 -19.72 -21.73
CA VAL A 623 -9.96 -19.13 -21.71
C VAL A 623 -10.27 -18.46 -23.05
N ASP A 624 -9.31 -17.77 -23.64
CA ASP A 624 -9.45 -17.11 -24.95
C ASP A 624 -9.71 -18.13 -26.06
N LEU A 625 -8.92 -19.21 -26.13
CA LEU A 625 -9.19 -20.30 -27.07
C LEU A 625 -10.57 -20.91 -26.84
N GLN A 626 -10.98 -21.18 -25.59
CA GLN A 626 -12.31 -21.73 -25.32
C GLN A 626 -13.45 -20.82 -25.78
N ARG A 627 -13.21 -19.51 -25.87
CA ARG A 627 -14.19 -18.51 -26.30
C ARG A 627 -14.09 -18.16 -27.79
N GLY A 628 -13.14 -18.73 -28.53
CA GLY A 628 -12.87 -18.35 -29.92
C GLY A 628 -12.31 -16.93 -30.08
N GLU A 629 -11.69 -16.41 -29.02
CA GLU A 629 -11.15 -15.07 -28.96
C GLU A 629 -9.66 -15.05 -29.34
N PRO A 630 -9.12 -13.92 -29.86
CA PRO A 630 -7.70 -13.78 -30.07
C PRO A 630 -6.91 -13.91 -28.76
N THR A 631 -5.73 -14.52 -28.87
CA THR A 631 -4.78 -14.69 -27.76
C THR A 631 -3.66 -13.65 -27.84
N GLU A 632 -2.92 -13.50 -26.74
CA GLU A 632 -1.72 -12.65 -26.67
C GLU A 632 -0.42 -13.42 -26.99
N ILE A 633 -0.51 -14.52 -27.75
CA ILE A 633 0.65 -15.38 -28.00
C ILE A 633 1.82 -14.64 -28.67
N ASP A 634 1.52 -13.67 -29.54
CA ASP A 634 2.54 -12.85 -30.21
C ASP A 634 3.26 -11.89 -29.26
N SER A 635 2.54 -11.21 -28.37
CA SER A 635 3.14 -10.32 -27.38
C SER A 635 3.76 -11.05 -26.19
N ILE A 636 3.54 -12.37 -26.08
CA ILE A 636 4.14 -13.25 -25.06
C ILE A 636 5.30 -14.07 -25.64
N ASN A 637 4.98 -15.19 -26.32
CA ASN A 637 5.99 -16.08 -26.87
C ASN A 637 6.62 -15.54 -28.16
N GLY A 638 5.89 -14.73 -28.95
CA GLY A 638 6.44 -14.04 -30.12
C GLY A 638 7.62 -13.15 -29.75
N VAL A 639 7.51 -12.37 -28.67
CA VAL A 639 8.61 -11.57 -28.13
C VAL A 639 9.83 -12.42 -27.78
N ILE A 640 9.65 -13.55 -27.08
CA ILE A 640 10.76 -14.45 -26.75
C ILE A 640 11.43 -15.00 -28.02
N VAL A 641 10.63 -15.38 -29.02
CA VAL A 641 11.11 -15.92 -30.30
C VAL A 641 11.88 -14.87 -31.10
N ASP A 642 11.34 -13.66 -31.21
CA ASP A 642 11.93 -12.57 -31.97
C ASP A 642 13.25 -12.11 -31.32
N GLU A 643 13.27 -11.94 -30.00
CA GLU A 643 14.47 -11.56 -29.25
C GLU A 643 15.52 -12.68 -29.23
N GLY A 644 15.10 -13.94 -29.06
CA GLY A 644 16.01 -15.08 -29.19
C GLY A 644 16.67 -15.14 -30.56
N THR A 645 15.92 -14.90 -31.64
CA THR A 645 16.48 -14.82 -32.99
C THR A 645 17.46 -13.66 -33.16
N LYS A 646 17.19 -12.47 -32.62
CA LYS A 646 18.12 -11.32 -32.67
C LYS A 646 19.43 -11.60 -31.92
N LEU A 647 19.36 -12.34 -30.82
CA LEU A 647 20.49 -12.65 -29.95
C LEU A 647 21.21 -13.96 -30.31
N GLY A 648 20.72 -14.70 -31.31
CA GLY A 648 21.28 -16.01 -31.69
C GLY A 648 21.04 -17.12 -30.66
N ILE A 649 20.02 -16.98 -29.82
CA ILE A 649 19.65 -17.96 -28.78
C ILE A 649 18.60 -18.92 -29.35
N ASP A 650 18.84 -20.23 -29.21
CA ASP A 650 17.85 -21.23 -29.60
C ASP A 650 16.69 -21.28 -28.60
N VAL A 651 15.49 -20.98 -29.09
CA VAL A 651 14.24 -20.92 -28.34
C VAL A 651 13.20 -21.85 -28.97
N ALA A 652 13.61 -23.09 -29.22
CA ALA A 652 12.84 -24.08 -29.96
C ALA A 652 11.49 -24.41 -29.32
N MET A 653 11.41 -24.52 -27.99
CA MET A 653 10.15 -24.79 -27.28
C MET A 653 9.20 -23.59 -27.39
N ASN A 654 9.67 -22.37 -27.18
CA ASN A 654 8.85 -21.17 -27.35
C ASN A 654 8.37 -21.01 -28.80
N ARG A 655 9.21 -21.33 -29.79
CA ARG A 655 8.84 -21.34 -31.22
C ARG A 655 7.78 -22.39 -31.53
N PHE A 656 7.90 -23.58 -30.94
CA PHE A 656 6.90 -24.63 -31.05
C PHE A 656 5.56 -24.19 -30.46
N LEU A 657 5.57 -23.61 -29.26
CA LEU A 657 4.37 -23.14 -28.56
C LEU A 657 3.68 -22.02 -29.35
N LEU A 658 4.43 -21.03 -29.81
CA LEU A 658 3.94 -19.94 -30.65
C LEU A 658 3.21 -20.46 -31.89
N LYS A 659 3.84 -21.38 -32.64
CA LYS A 659 3.26 -21.95 -33.86
C LYS A 659 1.97 -22.73 -33.57
N ASN A 660 1.97 -23.59 -32.57
CA ASN A 660 0.82 -24.45 -32.30
C ASN A 660 -0.38 -23.66 -31.77
N ILE A 661 -0.17 -22.65 -30.92
CA ILE A 661 -1.26 -21.80 -30.45
C ILE A 661 -1.84 -20.97 -31.61
N LYS A 662 -1.02 -20.45 -32.52
CA LYS A 662 -1.51 -19.79 -33.75
C LYS A 662 -2.38 -20.72 -34.58
N ASN A 663 -1.94 -21.96 -34.79
CA ASN A 663 -2.73 -22.96 -35.50
C ASN A 663 -4.07 -23.26 -34.79
N CYS A 664 -4.10 -23.30 -33.46
CA CYS A 664 -5.36 -23.44 -32.71
C CYS A 664 -6.31 -22.26 -32.95
N VAL A 665 -5.81 -21.03 -32.93
CA VAL A 665 -6.60 -19.82 -33.22
C VAL A 665 -7.14 -19.84 -34.67
N GLU A 666 -6.32 -20.28 -35.64
CA GLU A 666 -6.74 -20.40 -37.04
C GLU A 666 -7.77 -21.51 -37.26
N ALA A 667 -7.57 -22.69 -36.66
CA ALA A 667 -8.50 -23.81 -36.77
C ALA A 667 -9.90 -23.46 -36.25
N GLN A 668 -9.98 -22.64 -35.19
CA GLN A 668 -11.26 -22.16 -34.66
C GLN A 668 -11.99 -21.22 -35.63
N LYS A 669 -11.28 -20.43 -36.43
CA LYS A 669 -11.88 -19.56 -37.45
C LYS A 669 -12.45 -20.32 -38.65
N THR A 670 -12.09 -21.59 -38.84
CA THR A 670 -12.55 -22.43 -39.95
C THR A 670 -13.78 -23.29 -39.55
N ILE A 671 -14.06 -23.41 -38.25
CA ILE A 671 -15.17 -24.21 -37.70
C ILE A 671 -16.45 -23.36 -37.54
N TYR A 672 -16.34 -22.04 -37.58
CA TYR A 672 -17.44 -21.06 -37.64
C TYR A 672 -17.44 -20.35 -38.98
#